data_AF-A0A1Y6BYG2-F1
#
_entry.id   AF-A0A1Y6BYG2-F1
#
_cell.length_a   1.000
_cell.length_b   1.000
_cell.length_c   1.000
_cell.angle_alpha   90.00
_cell.angle_beta   90.00
_cell.angle_gamma   90.00
#
_symmetry.space_group_name_H-M   'P 1'
#
loop_
_entity.id
_entity.type
_entity.pdbx_description
1 polymer ?
#
loop_
_entity_poly.entity_id
_entity_poly.type
_entity_poly.pdbx_seq_one_letter_code
_entity_poly.pdbx_strand_id
1 'polypeptide(L)'
;MYQKFFMNFAFVALSSMAASAYACEGVNEYPDWPAKDWEGGVPNHANAGDQIVYQGLLYQANWYTNSVPGSDYSWTLVESCSSNGGSSSSSSSSSSSSTSSSSSSSSTSSSSSSSSSSSSSSSSSSSSSSSGGASTSVLIQENARGFCGVDGSVDSNNSGYTGSGFANTDNASGNGVYWAITGDAGTYTINWRYANGSAVNRSGALISNGNSEAIADFTGTGAWTDWGSSSVSLSLGDGYKDLSLIANQASGLANIDSIEISGPNVAAVNCGGNTSSSSSSNSSSSSSSSSSSSSSSSSSSSSSSSSSGASQEVLIQEQQQGFCSITGSIDSNNSGFTGNGFANTDNDSGAEIVWQLDVEFDSTYSLEWRYANGSGENRMASVSVNGSSQGSVDFPGTGAWDSWTITSALVSLKAGKNTIALQTESSSGLANIDWLALQGSGISVGSCETSSSSSSSSSSSSSSSSSSGNPSGALQALAYYPSRGRTNGCADASISVEFNRTPLIKSGGTIRIHEESGNIFDSVTSKLADGLYFSDLVSRSTGGSTFKSEVLDVVFNTVVFHPKGPLSYGKTYYVTIDEGMITDATGTPFSVTKADGWRFTVRNSAPGSANDYSLAADGSGDYCSLEGVLKALPDSSSQKRVIQVKKGVYPGIVRMKESNVHFVGEGMDVSVISNKNSAKMNSDREGFELSGSDITFENLTIFNTYLKDSSGQQAEALKVNSSSDRVYLKNVHLRSHQDTLQVKGSVYMEGGKISGSTDPLWGTGAFYCDGCELMSRTSGHAFVVARSTEGFAMVNCKVSRESSAVNKTSLAQYHSGAEPGKIAFINCQIDDHITGWRSPEGNDWYEYQNTHINTGNAIKFNGIQLSSGSSVVQEASSVFNWLGWAP
;
A
#
# COMPACT_ATOMS: atom_id res chain seq x y z
N MET A 1 -64.44 -32.44 -2.83
CA MET A 1 -64.96 -31.14 -2.36
C MET A 1 -64.37 -30.09 -3.29
N TYR A 2 -65.00 -29.87 -4.46
CA TYR A 2 -65.85 -28.70 -4.74
C TYR A 2 -65.07 -27.38 -4.60
N GLN A 3 -64.60 -26.82 -5.74
CA GLN A 3 -65.16 -25.62 -6.42
C GLN A 3 -64.79 -24.31 -5.71
N LYS A 4 -64.23 -23.27 -6.36
CA LYS A 4 -64.57 -22.66 -7.68
C LYS A 4 -63.30 -22.06 -8.33
N PHE A 5 -62.96 -22.23 -9.62
CA PHE A 5 -63.61 -21.80 -10.89
C PHE A 5 -63.81 -20.27 -11.02
N PHE A 6 -63.48 -19.53 -12.11
CA PHE A 6 -62.81 -19.79 -13.42
C PHE A 6 -62.70 -18.46 -14.22
N MET A 7 -61.99 -18.50 -15.37
CA MET A 7 -61.98 -17.60 -16.57
C MET A 7 -61.08 -16.33 -16.55
N ASN A 8 -60.31 -16.00 -17.61
CA ASN A 8 -60.23 -16.54 -18.98
C ASN A 8 -58.87 -16.27 -19.66
N PHE A 9 -58.54 -17.12 -20.64
CA PHE A 9 -57.37 -17.07 -21.52
C PHE A 9 -57.55 -16.11 -22.71
N ALA A 10 -56.39 -15.68 -23.26
CA ALA A 10 -56.08 -15.25 -24.64
C ALA A 10 -55.89 -13.74 -24.90
N PHE A 11 -54.62 -13.32 -25.06
CA PHE A 11 -54.11 -12.76 -26.32
C PHE A 11 -52.58 -12.98 -26.41
N VAL A 12 -52.14 -13.50 -27.55
CA VAL A 12 -50.73 -13.71 -27.93
C VAL A 12 -50.20 -12.47 -28.64
N ALA A 13 -48.92 -12.15 -28.38
CA ALA A 13 -48.00 -11.29 -29.13
C ALA A 13 -48.32 -9.78 -29.22
N LEU A 14 -47.59 -8.97 -28.46
CA LEU A 14 -46.56 -8.05 -28.98
C LEU A 14 -45.85 -7.35 -27.80
N SER A 15 -44.57 -7.04 -27.99
CA SER A 15 -43.70 -6.18 -27.18
C SER A 15 -42.64 -6.91 -26.35
N SER A 16 -41.66 -7.47 -27.07
CA SER A 16 -40.26 -7.35 -26.67
C SER A 16 -39.88 -5.86 -26.71
N MET A 17 -39.65 -5.21 -25.56
CA MET A 17 -38.75 -4.06 -25.40
C MET A 17 -38.70 -3.58 -23.94
N ALA A 18 -37.49 -3.25 -23.51
CA ALA A 18 -37.06 -2.59 -22.27
C ALA A 18 -36.97 -3.44 -20.98
N ALA A 19 -35.86 -4.18 -20.84
CA ALA A 19 -35.18 -4.32 -19.55
C ALA A 19 -33.80 -3.67 -19.71
N SER A 20 -33.63 -2.47 -19.16
CA SER A 20 -32.32 -1.83 -19.00
C SER A 20 -31.76 -2.32 -17.66
N ALA A 21 -30.67 -3.09 -17.69
CA ALA A 21 -29.95 -3.50 -16.48
C ALA A 21 -29.10 -2.32 -15.98
N TYR A 22 -29.20 -1.99 -14.70
CA TYR A 22 -28.33 -1.00 -14.04
C TYR A 22 -26.99 -1.67 -13.69
N ALA A 23 -25.85 -1.07 -14.07
CA ALA A 23 -24.52 -1.68 -13.89
C ALA A 23 -24.12 -1.92 -12.41
N CYS A 24 -24.68 -1.12 -11.48
CA CYS A 24 -24.33 -1.19 -10.05
C CYS A 24 -25.49 -1.67 -9.18
N GLU A 25 -26.49 -2.35 -9.76
CA GLU A 25 -27.65 -2.81 -9.02
C GLU A 25 -27.26 -3.91 -8.02
N GLY A 26 -27.46 -3.65 -6.72
CA GLY A 26 -27.20 -4.61 -5.64
C GLY A 26 -25.79 -4.58 -5.04
N VAL A 27 -24.94 -3.63 -5.44
CA VAL A 27 -23.65 -3.36 -4.78
C VAL A 27 -23.84 -2.32 -3.68
N ASN A 28 -23.19 -2.49 -2.53
CA ASN A 28 -23.30 -1.55 -1.42
C ASN A 28 -22.69 -0.18 -1.78
N GLU A 29 -23.23 0.91 -1.25
CA GLU A 29 -22.76 2.27 -1.52
C GLU A 29 -22.11 2.85 -0.26
N TYR A 30 -20.86 3.32 -0.35
CA TYR A 30 -20.09 3.83 0.78
C TYR A 30 -20.84 4.99 1.47
N PRO A 31 -20.97 4.98 2.82
CA PRO A 31 -20.20 4.19 3.78
C PRO A 31 -20.79 2.82 4.17
N ASP A 32 -21.74 2.27 3.41
CA ASP A 32 -22.27 0.94 3.66
C ASP A 32 -21.27 -0.12 3.20
N TRP A 33 -20.49 -0.62 4.13
CA TRP A 33 -19.47 -1.62 3.84
C TRP A 33 -20.07 -2.96 3.40
N PRO A 34 -19.44 -3.69 2.46
CA PRO A 34 -19.91 -5.01 2.01
C PRO A 34 -19.65 -6.11 3.02
N ALA A 35 -18.58 -5.98 3.81
CA ALA A 35 -18.17 -7.01 4.74
C ALA A 35 -18.26 -6.55 6.19
N LYS A 36 -18.67 -7.51 7.02
CA LYS A 36 -18.68 -7.42 8.46
C LYS A 36 -17.72 -8.43 9.00
N ASP A 37 -17.18 -8.07 10.13
CA ASP A 37 -16.20 -8.88 10.80
C ASP A 37 -16.76 -10.19 11.35
N TRP A 38 -18.02 -10.22 11.75
CA TRP A 38 -18.69 -11.40 12.29
C TRP A 38 -20.19 -11.34 12.02
N GLU A 39 -20.88 -12.46 12.22
CA GLU A 39 -22.28 -12.64 11.79
C GLU A 39 -23.27 -11.64 12.41
N GLY A 40 -22.99 -11.06 13.58
CA GLY A 40 -23.79 -9.99 14.20
C GLY A 40 -23.10 -8.62 14.27
N GLY A 41 -21.96 -8.43 13.62
CA GLY A 41 -21.25 -7.15 13.55
C GLY A 41 -21.88 -6.21 12.52
N VAL A 42 -21.62 -4.92 12.65
CA VAL A 42 -21.93 -3.99 11.56
C VAL A 42 -20.91 -4.17 10.44
N PRO A 43 -21.33 -4.05 9.17
CA PRO A 43 -20.37 -3.97 8.08
C PRO A 43 -19.43 -2.77 8.28
N ASN A 44 -18.13 -3.00 8.12
CA ASN A 44 -17.09 -2.02 8.47
C ASN A 44 -15.83 -2.08 7.58
N HIS A 45 -15.78 -2.98 6.59
CA HIS A 45 -14.64 -3.13 5.68
C HIS A 45 -15.09 -3.73 4.33
N ALA A 46 -14.16 -3.75 3.39
CA ALA A 46 -14.20 -4.57 2.19
C ALA A 46 -13.01 -5.54 2.21
N ASN A 47 -13.25 -6.78 1.82
CA ASN A 47 -12.19 -7.75 1.60
C ASN A 47 -11.73 -7.76 0.14
N ALA A 48 -10.65 -8.51 -0.16
CA ALA A 48 -10.21 -8.70 -1.54
C ALA A 48 -11.37 -9.12 -2.46
N GLY A 49 -11.62 -8.38 -3.53
CA GLY A 49 -12.70 -8.62 -4.49
C GLY A 49 -14.05 -8.02 -4.11
N ASP A 50 -14.26 -7.55 -2.87
CA ASP A 50 -15.51 -6.90 -2.49
C ASP A 50 -15.66 -5.57 -3.26
N GLN A 51 -16.87 -5.34 -3.78
CA GLN A 51 -17.19 -4.14 -4.53
C GLN A 51 -18.05 -3.19 -3.71
N ILE A 52 -17.80 -1.90 -3.89
CA ILE A 52 -18.54 -0.83 -3.24
C ILE A 52 -18.65 0.36 -4.20
N VAL A 53 -19.82 0.97 -4.26
CA VAL A 53 -20.05 2.19 -5.02
C VAL A 53 -19.65 3.37 -4.15
N TYR A 54 -18.86 4.29 -4.67
CA TYR A 54 -18.57 5.56 -4.01
C TYR A 54 -18.58 6.67 -5.05
N GLN A 55 -19.40 7.70 -4.80
CA GLN A 55 -19.56 8.85 -5.71
C GLN A 55 -19.97 8.44 -7.15
N GLY A 56 -20.81 7.42 -7.29
CA GLY A 56 -21.25 6.92 -8.60
C GLY A 56 -20.19 6.12 -9.36
N LEU A 57 -19.12 5.71 -8.69
CA LEU A 57 -18.06 4.86 -9.23
C LEU A 57 -18.00 3.54 -8.46
N LEU A 58 -17.95 2.42 -9.17
CA LEU A 58 -17.79 1.09 -8.60
C LEU A 58 -16.31 0.83 -8.36
N TYR A 59 -15.92 0.61 -7.10
CA TYR A 59 -14.57 0.22 -6.72
C TYR A 59 -14.56 -1.23 -6.25
N GLN A 60 -13.49 -1.96 -6.52
CA GLN A 60 -13.21 -3.29 -6.01
C GLN A 60 -12.01 -3.22 -5.08
N ALA A 61 -12.13 -3.77 -3.88
CA ALA A 61 -11.02 -3.90 -2.96
C ALA A 61 -10.00 -4.92 -3.51
N ASN A 62 -8.71 -4.58 -3.52
CA ASN A 62 -7.63 -5.47 -3.97
C ASN A 62 -7.25 -6.48 -2.89
N TRP A 63 -7.42 -6.09 -1.62
CA TRP A 63 -7.24 -6.91 -0.43
C TRP A 63 -8.12 -6.35 0.69
N TYR A 64 -7.99 -6.88 1.90
CA TYR A 64 -8.71 -6.33 3.06
C TYR A 64 -8.43 -4.83 3.22
N THR A 65 -9.48 -4.03 3.30
CA THR A 65 -9.40 -2.59 3.49
C THR A 65 -10.62 -2.04 4.19
N ASN A 66 -10.40 -1.02 5.02
CA ASN A 66 -11.44 -0.17 5.60
C ASN A 66 -11.23 1.31 5.24
N SER A 67 -10.39 1.59 4.23
CA SER A 67 -10.12 2.94 3.73
C SER A 67 -11.17 3.38 2.72
N VAL A 68 -11.37 4.69 2.56
CA VAL A 68 -12.40 5.22 1.66
C VAL A 68 -12.19 4.67 0.24
N PRO A 69 -13.22 4.18 -0.46
CA PRO A 69 -13.05 3.59 -1.78
C PRO A 69 -12.34 4.53 -2.76
N GLY A 70 -11.23 4.06 -3.34
CA GLY A 70 -10.38 4.85 -4.23
C GLY A 70 -9.39 5.79 -3.53
N SER A 71 -9.31 5.82 -2.19
CA SER A 71 -8.37 6.71 -1.49
C SER A 71 -6.92 6.22 -1.46
N ASP A 72 -6.70 4.93 -1.71
CA ASP A 72 -5.38 4.31 -1.72
C ASP A 72 -5.37 3.05 -2.61
N TYR A 73 -4.22 2.38 -2.63
CA TYR A 73 -3.96 1.19 -3.45
C TYR A 73 -4.74 -0.06 -3.05
N SER A 74 -5.45 -0.04 -1.92
CA SER A 74 -6.32 -1.14 -1.55
C SER A 74 -7.60 -1.20 -2.39
N TRP A 75 -7.83 -0.22 -3.28
CA TRP A 75 -8.96 -0.16 -4.20
C TRP A 75 -8.52 -0.11 -5.66
N THR A 76 -9.32 -0.74 -6.51
CA THR A 76 -9.26 -0.62 -7.96
C THR A 76 -10.59 -0.08 -8.46
N LEU A 77 -10.56 0.98 -9.26
CA LEU A 77 -11.76 1.47 -9.93
C LEU A 77 -12.20 0.45 -11.01
N VAL A 78 -13.46 0.04 -10.97
CA VAL A 78 -14.06 -0.95 -11.88
C VAL A 78 -14.82 -0.26 -13.01
N GLU A 79 -15.84 0.54 -12.70
CA GLU A 79 -16.67 1.23 -13.69
C GLU A 79 -17.48 2.39 -13.08
N SER A 80 -18.22 3.14 -13.91
CA SER A 80 -19.13 4.20 -13.46
C SER A 80 -20.60 3.75 -13.43
N CYS A 81 -21.29 4.04 -12.34
CA CYS A 81 -22.71 3.79 -12.12
C CYS A 81 -23.54 4.95 -12.70
N SER A 82 -23.88 4.95 -13.99
CA SER A 82 -24.76 5.98 -14.58
C SER A 82 -25.74 5.45 -15.64
N SER A 83 -26.97 5.95 -15.56
CA SER A 83 -28.14 5.58 -16.36
C SER A 83 -28.25 6.44 -17.62
N ASN A 84 -28.41 5.82 -18.79
CA ASN A 84 -28.57 6.57 -20.03
C ASN A 84 -29.98 6.38 -20.60
N GLY A 85 -30.75 7.46 -20.64
CA GLY A 85 -32.06 7.52 -21.28
C GLY A 85 -32.40 8.94 -21.70
N GLY A 86 -32.26 9.23 -23.00
CA GLY A 86 -32.81 10.47 -23.60
C GLY A 86 -32.09 10.94 -24.85
N SER A 87 -32.64 10.59 -26.02
CA SER A 87 -32.22 11.01 -27.36
C SER A 87 -32.65 12.45 -27.72
N SER A 88 -31.98 13.02 -28.75
CA SER A 88 -32.43 14.02 -29.77
C SER A 88 -31.45 15.21 -29.85
N SER A 89 -30.54 15.30 -30.84
CA SER A 89 -30.66 15.48 -32.30
C SER A 89 -30.59 16.94 -32.76
N SER A 90 -29.90 17.12 -33.89
CA SER A 90 -29.93 18.23 -34.86
C SER A 90 -28.88 19.33 -34.63
N SER A 91 -27.74 19.30 -35.34
CA SER A 91 -27.50 19.80 -36.73
C SER A 91 -27.41 21.33 -36.77
N SER A 92 -26.46 22.00 -37.42
CA SER A 92 -25.69 21.65 -38.62
C SER A 92 -24.74 22.82 -38.96
N SER A 93 -23.71 22.49 -39.77
CA SER A 93 -23.20 23.28 -40.93
C SER A 93 -22.52 24.63 -40.66
N SER A 94 -21.44 25.04 -41.32
CA SER A 94 -20.53 24.45 -42.31
C SER A 94 -19.56 25.57 -42.73
N SER A 95 -18.41 25.18 -43.30
CA SER A 95 -17.66 25.88 -44.37
C SER A 95 -17.02 27.25 -44.05
N SER A 96 -15.80 27.60 -44.46
CA SER A 96 -14.87 27.04 -45.43
C SER A 96 -13.60 27.93 -45.47
N SER A 97 -12.42 27.29 -45.51
CA SER A 97 -11.20 27.60 -46.30
C SER A 97 -10.89 29.04 -46.75
N SER A 98 -9.62 29.46 -46.64
CA SER A 98 -8.65 29.49 -47.78
C SER A 98 -7.28 30.15 -47.44
N THR A 99 -6.21 29.38 -47.72
CA THR A 99 -4.95 29.74 -48.44
C THR A 99 -3.98 30.85 -47.98
N SER A 100 -2.82 30.38 -47.49
CA SER A 100 -1.44 30.57 -48.00
C SER A 100 -0.99 31.89 -48.66
N SER A 101 0.19 32.40 -48.25
CA SER A 101 1.47 32.20 -48.97
C SER A 101 2.61 33.15 -48.50
N SER A 102 3.82 32.66 -48.76
CA SER A 102 5.19 32.97 -48.32
C SER A 102 5.92 34.15 -48.99
N SER A 103 7.05 34.61 -48.40
CA SER A 103 8.42 34.76 -48.99
C SER A 103 9.25 35.88 -48.28
N SER A 104 10.41 35.62 -47.66
CA SER A 104 11.81 35.49 -48.16
C SER A 104 12.63 36.80 -48.26
N SER A 105 13.74 36.91 -47.49
CA SER A 105 15.15 37.01 -47.99
C SER A 105 16.15 37.98 -47.27
N SER A 106 17.35 37.42 -47.02
CA SER A 106 18.75 37.95 -47.16
C SER A 106 19.47 38.86 -46.13
N SER A 107 20.30 38.20 -45.30
CA SER A 107 21.75 38.34 -44.93
C SER A 107 22.68 39.53 -45.29
N THR A 108 23.55 39.94 -44.32
CA THR A 108 25.07 39.88 -44.26
C THR A 108 25.65 40.95 -43.27
N SER A 109 26.32 40.58 -42.16
CA SER A 109 27.77 40.35 -41.86
C SER A 109 28.57 41.56 -41.29
N SER A 110 29.26 41.38 -40.16
CA SER A 110 30.71 41.69 -39.94
C SER A 110 31.14 41.55 -38.47
N SER A 111 32.44 41.32 -38.29
CA SER A 111 33.17 40.73 -37.16
C SER A 111 34.23 41.68 -36.56
N SER A 112 34.62 41.49 -35.29
CA SER A 112 36.03 41.68 -34.84
C SER A 112 36.28 41.23 -33.39
N SER A 113 37.47 40.66 -33.18
CA SER A 113 38.06 40.09 -31.96
C SER A 113 39.17 40.98 -31.39
N SER A 114 39.51 40.84 -30.10
CA SER A 114 40.90 40.84 -29.59
C SER A 114 41.00 40.64 -28.07
N SER A 115 42.09 39.98 -27.67
CA SER A 115 42.49 39.45 -26.36
C SER A 115 43.62 40.26 -25.67
N SER A 116 43.79 40.04 -24.34
CA SER A 116 45.04 39.66 -23.62
C SER A 116 45.48 40.49 -22.38
N SER A 117 45.63 39.78 -21.23
CA SER A 117 46.73 39.77 -20.19
C SER A 117 47.24 41.08 -19.53
N SER A 118 47.78 41.19 -18.31
CA SER A 118 48.02 40.39 -17.08
C SER A 118 48.91 41.25 -16.15
N SER A 119 48.85 41.13 -14.81
CA SER A 119 50.03 41.14 -13.89
C SER A 119 49.65 41.18 -12.39
N SER A 120 50.60 40.74 -11.58
CA SER A 120 50.52 40.13 -10.25
C SER A 120 51.43 40.82 -9.22
N SER A 121 51.14 40.71 -7.91
CA SER A 121 52.17 40.64 -6.85
C SER A 121 51.66 40.10 -5.48
N SER A 122 52.49 39.23 -4.91
CA SER A 122 52.52 38.42 -3.65
C SER A 122 52.60 39.22 -2.32
N SER A 123 52.38 38.69 -1.10
CA SER A 123 53.00 37.51 -0.44
C SER A 123 52.42 37.14 0.97
N SER A 124 52.32 35.82 1.26
CA SER A 124 52.53 35.02 2.51
C SER A 124 51.92 35.44 3.87
N SER A 125 51.37 34.60 4.78
CA SER A 125 51.66 33.20 5.15
C SER A 125 50.60 32.58 6.11
N SER A 126 50.66 31.24 6.21
CA SER A 126 50.17 30.29 7.24
C SER A 126 48.70 29.88 7.28
N SER A 127 48.56 28.57 7.12
CA SER A 127 47.41 27.71 6.87
C SER A 127 46.68 27.21 8.13
N SER A 128 45.36 27.10 8.02
CA SER A 128 44.60 25.96 8.56
C SER A 128 43.51 25.61 7.55
N SER A 129 43.69 24.51 6.85
CA SER A 129 42.76 24.00 5.84
C SER A 129 41.53 23.38 6.52
N SER A 130 40.41 24.12 6.54
CA SER A 130 39.07 23.54 6.61
C SER A 130 38.56 23.41 5.18
N SER A 131 38.24 22.18 4.76
CA SER A 131 37.58 21.90 3.49
C SER A 131 36.13 22.39 3.57
N GLY A 132 35.90 23.68 3.28
CA GLY A 132 34.56 24.22 3.12
C GLY A 132 33.97 23.78 1.79
N GLY A 133 32.93 22.93 1.84
CA GLY A 133 32.08 22.66 0.68
C GLY A 133 31.44 23.96 0.16
N ALA A 134 31.19 24.04 -1.14
CA ALA A 134 30.54 25.21 -1.74
C ALA A 134 29.12 25.38 -1.19
N SER A 135 28.77 26.60 -0.74
CA SER A 135 27.38 26.93 -0.37
C SER A 135 26.53 27.02 -1.63
N THR A 136 25.46 26.23 -1.69
CA THR A 136 24.45 26.25 -2.77
C THR A 136 23.12 26.76 -2.20
N SER A 137 22.18 27.15 -3.07
CA SER A 137 20.81 27.52 -2.69
C SER A 137 19.82 26.68 -3.48
N VAL A 138 18.74 26.23 -2.82
CA VAL A 138 17.61 25.56 -3.47
C VAL A 138 16.31 26.28 -3.12
N LEU A 139 15.52 26.57 -4.15
CA LEU A 139 14.17 27.11 -4.03
C LEU A 139 13.17 25.98 -4.24
N ILE A 140 12.32 25.76 -3.26
CA ILE A 140 11.25 24.77 -3.30
C ILE A 140 9.92 25.50 -3.28
N GLN A 141 9.14 25.29 -4.34
CA GLN A 141 7.75 25.71 -4.47
C GLN A 141 6.84 24.54 -4.10
N GLU A 142 5.58 24.82 -3.83
CA GLU A 142 4.53 23.80 -3.67
C GLU A 142 4.45 22.87 -4.89
N ASN A 143 4.17 21.59 -4.63
CA ASN A 143 4.16 20.50 -5.62
C ASN A 143 5.48 20.29 -6.39
N ALA A 144 6.57 20.95 -5.99
CA ALA A 144 7.90 20.71 -6.53
C ALA A 144 8.67 19.67 -5.70
N ARG A 145 9.75 19.12 -6.28
CA ARG A 145 10.67 18.25 -5.57
C ARG A 145 11.17 18.94 -4.30
N GLY A 146 11.02 18.27 -3.16
CA GLY A 146 11.34 18.81 -1.84
C GLY A 146 10.14 19.36 -1.07
N PHE A 147 8.95 19.50 -1.67
CA PHE A 147 7.71 19.80 -0.97
C PHE A 147 6.97 18.51 -0.62
N CYS A 148 6.67 18.30 0.65
CA CYS A 148 6.19 17.02 1.18
C CYS A 148 4.72 17.02 1.57
N GLY A 149 4.13 18.20 1.70
CA GLY A 149 2.72 18.33 1.97
C GLY A 149 2.42 19.54 2.86
N VAL A 150 1.13 19.73 3.07
CA VAL A 150 0.57 20.74 3.96
C VAL A 150 -0.65 20.14 4.66
N ASP A 151 -0.77 20.36 5.96
CA ASP A 151 -2.00 20.05 6.70
C ASP A 151 -3.06 21.12 6.40
N GLY A 152 -3.63 21.01 5.22
CA GLY A 152 -4.55 21.98 4.62
C GLY A 152 -4.59 21.79 3.11
N SER A 153 -4.47 22.87 2.35
CA SER A 153 -4.52 22.83 0.89
C SER A 153 -3.41 23.64 0.25
N VAL A 154 -3.10 23.30 -1.00
CA VAL A 154 -2.36 24.18 -1.90
C VAL A 154 -3.37 25.04 -2.63
N ASP A 155 -3.40 26.33 -2.29
CA ASP A 155 -4.36 27.29 -2.80
C ASP A 155 -3.73 28.20 -3.86
N SER A 156 -4.58 28.78 -4.71
CA SER A 156 -4.20 29.76 -5.74
C SER A 156 -5.07 31.03 -5.70
N ASN A 157 -5.86 31.19 -4.64
CA ASN A 157 -6.90 32.22 -4.53
C ASN A 157 -6.39 33.62 -4.16
N ASN A 158 -5.11 33.79 -3.83
CA ASN A 158 -4.47 35.08 -3.58
C ASN A 158 -3.38 35.36 -4.60
N SER A 159 -3.45 36.43 -5.38
CA SER A 159 -2.45 36.73 -6.41
C SER A 159 -1.07 37.08 -5.84
N GLY A 160 -0.01 36.88 -6.63
CA GLY A 160 1.35 37.31 -6.33
C GLY A 160 2.27 36.23 -5.76
N TYR A 161 1.79 34.99 -5.62
CA TYR A 161 2.62 33.80 -5.40
C TYR A 161 3.45 33.48 -6.65
N THR A 162 4.41 32.58 -6.49
CA THR A 162 5.27 32.02 -7.52
C THR A 162 5.00 30.51 -7.64
N GLY A 163 5.20 29.91 -8.80
CA GLY A 163 4.83 28.50 -9.00
C GLY A 163 3.33 28.29 -9.30
N SER A 164 2.79 27.18 -8.79
CA SER A 164 1.42 26.68 -8.98
C SER A 164 0.39 27.19 -7.96
N GLY A 165 0.84 27.68 -6.80
CA GLY A 165 -0.02 28.12 -5.69
C GLY A 165 0.80 28.57 -4.47
N PHE A 166 0.24 28.37 -3.29
CA PHE A 166 0.93 28.52 -2.00
C PHE A 166 0.34 27.52 -1.00
N ALA A 167 1.14 27.08 -0.04
CA ALA A 167 0.70 26.22 1.05
C ALA A 167 -0.14 27.00 2.07
N ASN A 168 -1.39 26.59 2.24
CA ASN A 168 -2.35 27.12 3.20
C ASN A 168 -2.71 26.05 4.22
N THR A 169 -2.19 26.17 5.45
CA THR A 169 -2.56 25.26 6.53
C THR A 169 -3.98 25.53 7.01
N ASP A 170 -4.72 24.47 7.38
CA ASP A 170 -5.93 24.62 8.17
C ASP A 170 -5.62 25.40 9.47
N ASN A 171 -6.52 26.29 9.89
CA ASN A 171 -6.30 27.16 11.05
C ASN A 171 -6.39 26.36 12.37
N ALA A 172 -5.30 25.70 12.76
CA ALA A 172 -5.14 25.04 14.04
C ALA A 172 -3.66 25.01 14.47
N SER A 173 -3.42 24.90 15.78
CA SER A 173 -2.07 24.61 16.28
C SER A 173 -1.73 23.16 15.98
N GLY A 174 -0.49 22.88 15.57
CA GLY A 174 -0.03 21.54 15.20
C GLY A 174 -0.09 21.23 13.70
N ASN A 175 -0.78 22.04 12.90
CA ASN A 175 -0.79 21.92 11.44
C ASN A 175 0.49 22.50 10.84
N GLY A 176 1.04 21.85 9.83
CA GLY A 176 2.32 22.25 9.27
C GLY A 176 2.45 22.20 7.76
N VAL A 177 3.60 22.69 7.30
CA VAL A 177 4.09 22.52 5.93
C VAL A 177 5.42 21.78 6.01
N TYR A 178 5.60 20.82 5.09
CA TYR A 178 6.66 19.82 5.17
C TYR A 178 7.56 19.88 3.94
N TRP A 179 8.88 19.79 4.14
CA TRP A 179 9.88 19.79 3.09
C TRP A 179 11.02 18.80 3.33
N ALA A 180 11.70 18.42 2.27
CA ALA A 180 12.81 17.50 2.30
C ALA A 180 14.02 18.03 1.51
N ILE A 181 15.16 18.13 2.19
CA ILE A 181 16.45 18.51 1.59
C ILE A 181 17.56 17.53 1.96
N THR A 182 18.67 17.56 1.23
CA THR A 182 19.94 16.98 1.64
C THR A 182 21.02 18.05 1.60
N GLY A 183 22.10 17.88 2.36
CA GLY A 183 23.29 18.74 2.30
C GLY A 183 24.26 18.44 3.45
N ASP A 184 25.50 18.93 3.34
CA ASP A 184 26.54 18.66 4.34
C ASP A 184 26.28 19.37 5.66
N ALA A 185 26.91 18.91 6.74
CA ALA A 185 26.83 19.56 8.03
C ALA A 185 27.37 20.99 7.95
N GLY A 186 26.60 21.96 8.47
CA GLY A 186 27.01 23.35 8.46
C GLY A 186 25.88 24.31 8.78
N THR A 187 26.13 25.60 8.54
CA THR A 187 25.13 26.65 8.77
C THR A 187 24.23 26.80 7.56
N TYR A 188 22.92 26.67 7.80
CA TYR A 188 21.86 26.85 6.81
C TYR A 188 21.11 28.14 7.09
N THR A 189 20.73 28.84 6.02
CA THR A 189 19.76 29.94 6.07
C THR A 189 18.52 29.49 5.34
N ILE A 190 17.39 29.45 6.05
CA ILE A 190 16.08 29.08 5.53
C ILE A 190 15.26 30.34 5.44
N ASN A 191 14.78 30.66 4.24
CA ASN A 191 14.03 31.86 3.92
C ASN A 191 12.68 31.48 3.31
N TRP A 192 11.59 31.86 3.97
CA TRP A 192 10.24 31.65 3.45
C TRP A 192 9.72 32.92 2.79
N ARG A 193 9.12 32.77 1.61
CA ARG A 193 8.23 33.79 1.04
C ARG A 193 6.81 33.51 1.52
N TYR A 194 6.18 34.50 2.14
CA TYR A 194 4.90 34.29 2.81
C TYR A 194 3.97 35.50 2.71
N ALA A 195 2.68 35.28 2.88
CA ALA A 195 1.68 36.34 3.05
C ALA A 195 0.89 36.14 4.36
N ASN A 196 0.80 37.20 5.17
CA ASN A 196 -0.05 37.24 6.36
C ASN A 196 -0.92 38.50 6.30
N GLY A 197 -2.16 38.34 5.84
CA GLY A 197 -3.11 39.45 5.74
C GLY A 197 -3.67 39.94 7.08
N SER A 198 -3.22 39.38 8.21
CA SER A 198 -3.61 39.83 9.56
C SER A 198 -2.54 40.71 10.21
N ALA A 199 -2.93 41.55 11.16
CA ALA A 199 -1.99 42.34 11.95
C ALA A 199 -1.28 41.54 13.05
N VAL A 200 -1.69 40.28 13.28
CA VAL A 200 -1.16 39.41 14.33
C VAL A 200 -0.09 38.50 13.72
N ASN A 201 1.07 38.41 14.38
CA ASN A 201 2.13 37.50 13.97
C ASN A 201 1.65 36.05 14.02
N ARG A 202 1.73 35.34 12.90
CA ARG A 202 1.53 33.89 12.86
C ARG A 202 2.92 33.27 12.93
N SER A 203 3.22 32.47 13.95
CA SER A 203 4.55 31.86 14.08
C SER A 203 4.47 30.35 14.03
N GLY A 204 5.58 29.73 13.66
CA GLY A 204 5.72 28.28 13.55
C GLY A 204 7.03 27.79 14.16
N ALA A 205 6.99 26.61 14.78
CA ALA A 205 8.20 25.90 15.16
C ALA A 205 8.79 25.23 13.92
N LEU A 206 10.04 25.59 13.59
CA LEU A 206 10.83 24.87 12.60
C LEU A 206 11.43 23.64 13.28
N ILE A 207 11.11 22.48 12.73
CA ILE A 207 11.54 21.17 13.18
C ILE A 207 12.44 20.57 12.09
N SER A 208 13.59 20.01 12.48
CA SER A 208 14.46 19.23 11.61
C SER A 208 14.59 17.81 12.16
N ASN A 209 14.23 16.79 11.39
CA ASN A 209 14.31 15.37 11.77
C ASN A 209 13.70 15.09 13.17
N GLY A 210 12.56 15.72 13.47
CA GLY A 210 11.83 15.58 14.74
C GLY A 210 12.31 16.47 15.90
N ASN A 211 13.40 17.22 15.75
CA ASN A 211 13.90 18.14 16.78
C ASN A 211 13.46 19.59 16.48
N SER A 212 12.97 20.31 17.50
CA SER A 212 12.62 21.73 17.37
C SER A 212 13.88 22.58 17.37
N GLU A 213 14.15 23.27 16.27
CA GLU A 213 15.41 23.99 16.03
C GLU A 213 15.27 25.51 16.21
N ALA A 214 14.13 26.09 15.79
CA ALA A 214 13.89 27.54 15.87
C ALA A 214 12.40 27.89 15.80
N ILE A 215 12.05 29.15 16.11
CA ILE A 215 10.73 29.72 15.83
C ILE A 215 10.86 30.69 14.65
N ALA A 216 10.03 30.49 13.63
CA ALA A 216 9.88 31.41 12.51
C ALA A 216 8.66 32.32 12.73
N ASP A 217 8.87 33.63 12.65
CA ASP A 217 7.82 34.64 12.77
C ASP A 217 7.37 35.11 11.39
N PHE A 218 6.05 35.12 11.16
CA PHE A 218 5.39 35.65 9.97
C PHE A 218 4.53 36.85 10.35
N THR A 219 5.15 38.01 10.49
CA THR A 219 4.48 39.28 10.82
C THR A 219 3.51 39.71 9.72
N GLY A 220 2.49 40.52 10.05
CA GLY A 220 1.51 40.97 9.07
C GLY A 220 2.13 41.66 7.86
N THR A 221 1.83 41.17 6.66
CA THR A 221 2.29 41.73 5.37
C THR A 221 1.37 42.83 4.85
N GLY A 222 0.19 43.01 5.46
CA GLY A 222 -0.80 44.02 5.11
C GLY A 222 -2.02 43.45 4.39
N ALA A 223 -1.81 42.59 3.40
CA ALA A 223 -2.85 41.85 2.69
C ALA A 223 -2.39 40.42 2.34
N TRP A 224 -3.34 39.52 2.06
CA TRP A 224 -3.03 38.15 1.62
C TRP A 224 -2.43 38.07 0.20
N THR A 225 -2.46 39.18 -0.53
CA THR A 225 -1.78 39.36 -1.83
C THR A 225 -0.42 40.05 -1.71
N ASP A 226 -0.05 40.49 -0.52
CA ASP A 226 1.24 41.16 -0.25
C ASP A 226 2.20 40.13 0.36
N TRP A 227 3.27 39.83 -0.38
CA TRP A 227 4.21 38.77 -0.04
C TRP A 227 5.50 39.36 0.56
N GLY A 228 5.85 38.91 1.76
CA GLY A 228 7.10 39.24 2.46
C GLY A 228 8.05 38.05 2.53
N SER A 229 9.17 38.24 3.21
CA SER A 229 10.17 37.19 3.47
C SER A 229 10.51 37.10 4.95
N SER A 230 10.67 35.87 5.48
CA SER A 230 11.14 35.62 6.84
C SER A 230 12.27 34.61 6.80
N SER A 231 13.33 34.84 7.57
CA SER A 231 14.53 34.01 7.50
C SER A 231 15.04 33.59 8.88
N VAL A 232 15.50 32.35 8.98
CA VAL A 232 16.19 31.81 10.17
C VAL A 232 17.51 31.18 9.74
N SER A 233 18.57 31.40 10.53
CA SER A 233 19.85 30.71 10.37
C SER A 233 20.11 29.76 11.52
N LEU A 234 20.45 28.51 11.21
CA LEU A 234 20.71 27.46 12.18
C LEU A 234 21.78 26.49 11.66
N SER A 235 22.40 25.74 12.56
CA SER A 235 23.36 24.70 12.20
C SER A 235 22.65 23.36 12.09
N LEU A 236 22.71 22.74 10.92
CA LEU A 236 22.11 21.43 10.67
C LEU A 236 23.22 20.38 10.47
N GLY A 237 22.91 19.12 10.85
CA GLY A 237 23.78 17.96 10.61
C GLY A 237 24.00 17.68 9.12
N ASP A 238 24.73 16.64 8.74
CA ASP A 238 24.89 16.23 7.35
C ASP A 238 23.71 15.38 6.83
N GLY A 239 23.64 15.17 5.52
CA GLY A 239 22.67 14.29 4.89
C GLY A 239 21.25 14.85 4.84
N TYR A 240 20.28 13.93 4.79
CA TYR A 240 18.86 14.23 4.65
C TYR A 240 18.32 15.00 5.85
N LYS A 241 17.44 15.97 5.56
CA LYS A 241 16.76 16.78 6.55
C LYS A 241 15.29 16.84 6.19
N ASP A 242 14.48 16.25 7.07
CA ASP A 242 13.05 16.45 7.13
C ASP A 242 12.77 17.76 7.83
N LEU A 243 12.29 18.76 7.09
CA LEU A 243 12.01 20.09 7.59
C LEU A 243 10.50 20.27 7.72
N SER A 244 10.03 20.51 8.94
CA SER A 244 8.61 20.80 9.19
C SER A 244 8.48 22.17 9.81
N LEU A 245 7.60 23.00 9.26
CA LEU A 245 7.17 24.23 9.91
C LEU A 245 5.79 23.98 10.50
N ILE A 246 5.69 23.93 11.84
CA ILE A 246 4.47 23.56 12.54
C ILE A 246 3.88 24.78 13.26
N ALA A 247 2.60 25.09 13.02
CA ALA A 247 1.89 26.16 13.70
C ALA A 247 1.91 25.97 15.23
N ASN A 248 2.36 26.97 15.97
CA ASN A 248 2.35 26.98 17.44
C ASN A 248 1.18 27.81 18.02
N GLN A 249 0.24 28.22 17.16
CA GLN A 249 -0.90 29.06 17.48
C GLN A 249 -2.16 28.53 16.78
N ALA A 250 -3.33 28.73 17.41
CA ALA A 250 -4.61 28.27 16.88
C ALA A 250 -5.02 28.93 15.54
N SER A 251 -4.35 30.01 15.14
CA SER A 251 -4.56 30.67 13.86
C SER A 251 -3.90 29.97 12.68
N GLY A 252 -3.18 28.86 12.88
CA GLY A 252 -2.37 28.24 11.83
C GLY A 252 -1.18 29.11 11.39
N LEU A 253 -0.52 28.71 10.30
CA LEU A 253 0.59 29.45 9.70
C LEU A 253 0.11 30.61 8.82
N ALA A 254 1.06 31.45 8.38
CA ALA A 254 0.87 32.30 7.22
C ALA A 254 0.83 31.48 5.93
N ASN A 255 0.32 32.05 4.84
CA ASN A 255 0.37 31.40 3.53
C ASN A 255 1.82 31.34 3.09
N ILE A 256 2.36 30.12 2.90
CA ILE A 256 3.76 29.92 2.51
C ILE A 256 3.80 29.67 1.02
N ASP A 257 4.35 30.61 0.27
CA ASP A 257 4.53 30.50 -1.17
C ASP A 257 5.74 29.62 -1.48
N SER A 258 6.92 30.01 -1.02
CA SER A 258 8.15 29.28 -1.32
C SER A 258 9.06 29.17 -0.11
N ILE A 259 9.92 28.16 -0.10
CA ILE A 259 11.06 28.07 0.82
C ILE A 259 12.36 28.07 0.02
N GLU A 260 13.26 28.99 0.33
CA GLU A 260 14.62 29.01 -0.19
C GLU A 260 15.59 28.61 0.91
N ILE A 261 16.43 27.62 0.65
CA ILE A 261 17.37 27.09 1.63
C ILE A 261 18.78 27.20 1.07
N SER A 262 19.62 27.96 1.75
CA SER A 262 21.03 28.13 1.44
C SER A 262 21.91 27.40 2.46
N GLY A 263 22.79 26.53 2.00
CA GLY A 263 23.69 25.75 2.87
C GLY A 263 24.73 24.95 2.08
N PRO A 264 25.67 24.28 2.76
CA PRO A 264 26.70 23.48 2.10
C PRO A 264 26.10 22.32 1.29
N ASN A 265 26.32 22.29 -0.03
CA ASN A 265 25.83 21.24 -0.93
C ASN A 265 24.33 20.92 -0.79
N VAL A 266 23.51 21.94 -0.47
CA VAL A 266 22.07 21.76 -0.32
C VAL A 266 21.39 21.45 -1.65
N ALA A 267 20.49 20.47 -1.65
CA ALA A 267 19.63 20.10 -2.76
C ALA A 267 18.27 19.60 -2.27
N ALA A 268 17.21 19.87 -3.05
CA ALA A 268 15.88 19.35 -2.78
C ALA A 268 15.79 17.87 -3.15
N VAL A 269 15.15 17.09 -2.28
CA VAL A 269 15.03 15.63 -2.43
C VAL A 269 13.60 15.19 -2.25
N ASN A 270 13.29 13.96 -2.64
CA ASN A 270 11.94 13.45 -2.44
C ASN A 270 11.69 13.22 -0.95
N CYS A 271 10.45 13.48 -0.55
CA CYS A 271 9.98 13.34 0.81
C CYS A 271 10.00 11.87 1.23
N GLY A 272 10.53 11.62 2.42
CA GLY A 272 10.83 10.27 2.90
C GLY A 272 12.22 9.74 2.49
N GLY A 273 13.17 10.63 2.20
CA GLY A 273 14.52 10.24 1.81
C GLY A 273 15.40 9.79 2.98
N ASN A 274 16.07 8.65 2.83
CA ASN A 274 17.32 8.36 3.53
C ASN A 274 18.34 8.03 2.44
N THR A 275 19.42 8.82 2.29
CA THR A 275 20.53 8.51 1.38
C THR A 275 21.88 8.75 2.04
N SER A 276 22.72 7.71 2.03
CA SER A 276 24.15 7.76 2.38
C SER A 276 24.98 7.62 1.10
N SER A 277 25.79 8.62 0.77
CA SER A 277 26.81 8.56 -0.29
C SER A 277 28.13 8.01 0.26
N SER A 278 28.73 7.03 -0.43
CA SER A 278 30.12 6.59 -0.19
C SER A 278 30.94 6.66 -1.48
N SER A 279 32.20 7.08 -1.34
CA SER A 279 33.25 6.97 -2.35
C SER A 279 34.48 6.36 -1.69
N SER A 280 35.02 5.30 -2.28
CA SER A 280 36.13 4.49 -1.80
C SER A 280 37.40 4.74 -2.62
N SER A 281 38.59 4.60 -1.99
CA SER A 281 39.86 4.23 -2.64
C SER A 281 40.93 3.80 -1.61
N ASN A 282 41.53 2.62 -1.81
CA ASN A 282 42.66 1.97 -1.09
C ASN A 282 43.93 2.86 -1.01
N SER A 283 44.98 2.66 -0.18
CA SER A 283 45.74 1.43 0.16
C SER A 283 46.82 1.69 1.25
N SER A 284 47.01 0.72 2.17
CA SER A 284 48.26 0.20 2.80
C SER A 284 49.44 1.07 3.32
N SER A 285 49.72 0.89 4.64
CA SER A 285 50.97 0.34 5.26
C SER A 285 51.88 1.20 6.19
N SER A 286 52.12 0.61 7.37
CA SER A 286 53.33 0.54 8.24
C SER A 286 53.76 1.66 9.23
N SER A 287 53.52 1.35 10.52
CA SER A 287 54.45 1.22 11.69
C SER A 287 55.00 2.41 12.52
N SER A 288 54.75 2.27 13.84
CA SER A 288 55.57 2.61 15.05
C SER A 288 55.86 4.09 15.39
N SER A 289 55.81 4.60 16.64
CA SER A 289 55.77 4.00 17.99
C SER A 289 55.59 5.09 19.09
N SER A 290 55.03 4.67 20.26
CA SER A 290 55.22 5.17 21.66
C SER A 290 54.81 6.62 22.02
N SER A 291 54.17 6.97 23.15
CA SER A 291 54.00 6.31 24.45
C SER A 291 53.01 7.09 25.36
N SER A 292 52.27 6.36 26.22
CA SER A 292 51.78 6.66 27.60
C SER A 292 51.03 7.98 27.87
N SER A 293 49.92 8.10 28.60
CA SER A 293 49.13 7.31 29.58
C SER A 293 47.95 8.25 29.95
N SER A 294 46.68 7.88 30.14
CA SER A 294 46.13 7.04 31.22
C SER A 294 44.59 6.85 31.05
N SER A 295 44.14 5.57 31.03
CA SER A 295 42.94 4.94 31.65
C SER A 295 41.58 5.68 31.77
N SER A 296 40.40 5.10 31.50
CA SER A 296 40.02 3.76 31.00
C SER A 296 38.48 3.60 30.84
N SER A 297 38.08 2.86 29.78
CA SER A 297 36.95 1.88 29.61
C SER A 297 35.49 2.34 29.74
N SER A 298 34.50 1.91 28.93
CA SER A 298 34.35 1.10 27.69
C SER A 298 32.82 0.95 27.47
N SER A 299 32.22 1.02 26.29
CA SER A 299 32.15 -0.08 25.31
C SER A 299 31.27 0.34 24.12
N SER A 300 31.59 -0.25 22.98
CA SER A 300 31.13 0.04 21.61
C SER A 300 30.08 -0.96 21.12
N SER A 301 29.24 -0.56 20.17
CA SER A 301 28.77 -1.46 19.10
C SER A 301 28.30 -0.68 17.88
N SER A 302 28.87 -1.06 16.75
CA SER A 302 28.61 -0.66 15.37
C SER A 302 27.51 -1.52 14.74
N SER A 303 26.77 -0.99 13.76
CA SER A 303 26.09 -1.81 12.76
C SER A 303 25.82 -1.05 11.47
N SER A 304 25.97 -1.80 10.38
CA SER A 304 25.97 -1.46 8.96
C SER A 304 24.78 -2.11 8.26
N SER A 305 24.22 -1.47 7.24
CA SER A 305 23.33 -2.08 6.21
C SER A 305 23.12 -1.05 5.08
N SER A 306 23.42 -1.31 3.81
CA SER A 306 22.96 -2.30 2.81
C SER A 306 21.60 -1.93 2.17
N SER A 307 21.67 -1.78 0.84
CA SER A 307 20.71 -1.24 -0.14
C SER A 307 19.58 -2.18 -0.58
N SER A 308 18.44 -1.61 -0.99
CA SER A 308 17.36 -2.26 -1.76
C SER A 308 16.79 -1.30 -2.82
N GLY A 309 16.45 -1.83 -4.01
CA GLY A 309 16.09 -1.10 -5.24
C GLY A 309 14.62 -0.67 -5.33
N ALA A 310 14.37 0.41 -6.09
CA ALA A 310 13.08 1.08 -6.27
C ALA A 310 12.49 0.87 -7.68
N SER A 311 11.16 0.93 -7.77
CA SER A 311 10.35 0.92 -9.00
C SER A 311 10.63 2.15 -9.86
N GLN A 312 10.72 1.96 -11.18
CA GLN A 312 11.01 3.00 -12.17
C GLN A 312 9.71 3.46 -12.86
N GLU A 313 9.56 4.76 -13.09
CA GLU A 313 8.52 5.31 -13.95
C GLU A 313 9.19 5.79 -15.25
N VAL A 314 8.63 5.39 -16.40
CA VAL A 314 9.09 5.81 -17.72
C VAL A 314 8.00 6.65 -18.37
N LEU A 315 8.28 7.95 -18.54
CA LEU A 315 7.40 8.90 -19.19
C LEU A 315 8.00 9.27 -20.56
N ILE A 316 7.20 9.16 -21.61
CA ILE A 316 7.57 9.46 -22.99
C ILE A 316 6.72 10.61 -23.48
N GLN A 317 7.35 11.79 -23.63
CA GLN A 317 6.75 12.95 -24.27
C GLN A 317 6.97 12.92 -25.78
N GLU A 318 6.25 13.75 -26.51
CA GLU A 318 6.48 14.01 -27.91
C GLU A 318 7.94 14.38 -28.21
N GLN A 319 8.45 13.89 -29.33
CA GLN A 319 9.84 14.12 -29.78
C GLN A 319 10.95 13.60 -28.83
N GLN A 320 10.60 12.80 -27.82
CA GLN A 320 11.56 12.08 -26.98
C GLN A 320 11.80 10.65 -27.46
N GLN A 321 12.87 10.02 -26.97
CA GLN A 321 13.16 8.62 -27.26
C GLN A 321 11.99 7.73 -26.78
N GLY A 322 11.49 6.87 -27.68
CA GLY A 322 10.31 6.04 -27.44
C GLY A 322 9.02 6.57 -28.07
N PHE A 323 8.98 7.83 -28.53
CA PHE A 323 7.88 8.34 -29.38
C PHE A 323 8.26 8.14 -30.85
N CYS A 324 7.58 7.22 -31.55
CA CYS A 324 8.04 6.73 -32.85
C CYS A 324 7.38 7.40 -34.04
N SER A 325 6.07 7.58 -34.00
CA SER A 325 5.35 8.24 -35.09
C SER A 325 3.98 8.74 -34.64
N ILE A 326 3.47 9.71 -35.37
CA ILE A 326 2.09 10.19 -35.28
C ILE A 326 1.54 10.39 -36.69
N THR A 327 0.31 9.96 -36.92
CA THR A 327 -0.49 10.37 -38.07
C THR A 327 -1.19 11.69 -37.72
N GLY A 328 -0.45 12.79 -37.89
CA GLY A 328 -0.88 14.13 -37.49
C GLY A 328 0.31 15.06 -37.27
N SER A 329 0.20 15.99 -36.33
CA SER A 329 1.25 16.96 -35.98
C SER A 329 1.56 17.00 -34.49
N ILE A 330 2.74 17.52 -34.16
CA ILE A 330 3.04 17.97 -32.81
C ILE A 330 2.72 19.45 -32.74
N ASP A 331 1.74 19.80 -31.91
CA ASP A 331 1.23 21.16 -31.78
C ASP A 331 1.57 21.73 -30.39
N SER A 332 1.49 23.06 -30.24
CA SER A 332 1.77 23.76 -28.99
C SER A 332 0.83 24.95 -28.75
N ASN A 333 -0.31 24.96 -29.44
CA ASN A 333 -1.26 26.08 -29.47
C ASN A 333 -2.29 26.08 -28.33
N ASN A 334 -2.41 24.99 -27.57
CA ASN A 334 -3.21 24.93 -26.35
C ASN A 334 -2.27 24.91 -25.15
N SER A 335 -2.41 25.80 -24.17
CA SER A 335 -1.52 25.85 -23.02
C SER A 335 -1.70 24.66 -22.07
N GLY A 336 -0.71 24.37 -21.23
CA GLY A 336 -0.83 23.39 -20.14
C GLY A 336 -0.28 21.98 -20.44
N PHE A 337 0.20 21.72 -21.66
CA PHE A 337 1.02 20.53 -21.97
C PHE A 337 2.39 20.60 -21.29
N THR A 338 3.07 19.47 -21.20
CA THR A 338 4.46 19.36 -20.73
C THR A 338 5.40 19.22 -21.92
N GLY A 339 6.69 19.56 -21.77
CA GLY A 339 7.63 19.40 -22.88
C GLY A 339 7.53 20.49 -23.94
N ASN A 340 7.64 20.08 -25.21
CA ASN A 340 7.72 20.96 -26.37
C ASN A 340 6.37 21.17 -27.06
N GLY A 341 5.38 20.30 -26.80
CA GLY A 341 4.06 20.32 -27.43
C GLY A 341 3.19 19.17 -26.96
N PHE A 342 2.29 18.71 -27.82
CA PHE A 342 1.48 17.52 -27.63
C PHE A 342 1.20 16.87 -28.98
N ALA A 343 0.95 15.56 -28.97
CA ALA A 343 0.53 14.79 -30.12
C ALA A 343 -0.93 15.09 -30.50
N ASN A 344 -1.13 15.67 -31.68
CA ASN A 344 -2.43 15.94 -32.27
C ASN A 344 -2.59 15.11 -33.55
N THR A 345 -3.44 14.09 -33.53
CA THR A 345 -3.66 13.26 -34.73
C THR A 345 -4.55 13.96 -35.75
N ASP A 346 -4.41 13.61 -37.02
CA ASP A 346 -5.38 13.99 -38.05
C ASP A 346 -6.80 13.52 -37.66
N ASN A 347 -7.81 14.33 -38.01
CA ASN A 347 -9.22 13.97 -37.78
C ASN A 347 -9.68 12.94 -38.84
N ASP A 348 -9.10 11.75 -38.81
CA ASP A 348 -9.37 10.66 -39.74
C ASP A 348 -9.41 9.32 -39.00
N SER A 349 -10.22 8.38 -39.49
CA SER A 349 -10.31 7.04 -38.93
C SER A 349 -9.02 6.29 -39.23
N GLY A 350 -8.42 5.65 -38.22
CA GLY A 350 -7.14 4.97 -38.34
C GLY A 350 -5.91 5.84 -38.09
N ALA A 351 -6.08 7.14 -37.78
CA ALA A 351 -4.96 7.96 -37.30
C ALA A 351 -4.43 7.42 -35.95
N GLU A 352 -3.12 7.36 -35.79
CA GLU A 352 -2.48 6.69 -34.65
C GLU A 352 -1.27 7.44 -34.10
N ILE A 353 -0.93 7.15 -32.84
CA ILE A 353 0.34 7.48 -32.21
C ILE A 353 1.03 6.17 -31.84
N VAL A 354 2.30 6.04 -32.18
CA VAL A 354 3.10 4.82 -31.96
C VAL A 354 4.26 5.12 -31.03
N TRP A 355 4.39 4.32 -29.98
CA TRP A 355 5.51 4.32 -29.06
C TRP A 355 6.27 3.00 -29.08
N GLN A 356 7.52 3.05 -28.69
CA GLN A 356 8.34 1.85 -28.46
C GLN A 356 8.99 1.91 -27.08
N LEU A 357 8.92 0.79 -26.39
CA LEU A 357 9.41 0.61 -25.03
C LEU A 357 9.94 -0.81 -24.86
N ASP A 358 10.90 -0.98 -23.96
CA ASP A 358 11.47 -2.28 -23.62
C ASP A 358 11.09 -2.59 -22.16
N VAL A 359 10.59 -3.79 -21.90
CA VAL A 359 10.27 -4.24 -20.54
C VAL A 359 10.99 -5.52 -20.20
N GLU A 360 11.45 -5.66 -18.97
CA GLU A 360 12.25 -6.82 -18.54
C GLU A 360 11.40 -8.08 -18.33
N PHE A 361 10.08 -7.93 -18.12
CA PHE A 361 9.18 -9.03 -17.74
C PHE A 361 7.91 -9.09 -18.59
N ASP A 362 7.44 -10.31 -18.89
CA ASP A 362 6.09 -10.56 -19.38
C ASP A 362 5.08 -10.27 -18.26
N SER A 363 4.34 -9.17 -18.35
CA SER A 363 3.38 -8.76 -17.31
C SER A 363 2.30 -7.85 -17.88
N THR A 364 1.29 -7.57 -17.06
CA THR A 364 0.35 -6.48 -17.28
C THR A 364 0.96 -5.18 -16.74
N TYR A 365 0.97 -4.13 -17.55
CA TYR A 365 1.48 -2.80 -17.22
C TYR A 365 0.37 -1.77 -17.37
N SER A 366 0.36 -0.75 -16.51
CA SER A 366 -0.52 0.42 -16.67
C SER A 366 0.14 1.39 -17.63
N LEU A 367 -0.54 1.68 -18.74
CA LEU A 367 -0.24 2.81 -19.61
C LEU A 367 -1.10 3.98 -19.14
N GLU A 368 -0.47 5.13 -18.90
CA GLU A 368 -1.15 6.37 -18.57
C GLU A 368 -0.95 7.38 -19.68
N TRP A 369 -2.04 7.99 -20.15
CA TRP A 369 -1.97 9.09 -21.11
C TRP A 369 -2.48 10.35 -20.44
N ARG A 370 -1.62 11.38 -20.41
CA ARG A 370 -2.10 12.73 -20.16
C ARG A 370 -2.65 13.30 -21.45
N TYR A 371 -3.90 13.76 -21.41
CA TYR A 371 -4.61 14.20 -22.59
C TYR A 371 -5.50 15.41 -22.32
N ALA A 372 -5.84 16.12 -23.39
CA ALA A 372 -6.89 17.13 -23.41
C ALA A 372 -7.88 16.82 -24.53
N ASN A 373 -9.17 16.84 -24.19
CA ASN A 373 -10.27 16.70 -25.14
C ASN A 373 -11.26 17.85 -24.93
N GLY A 374 -11.06 18.95 -25.65
CA GLY A 374 -11.96 20.10 -25.58
C GLY A 374 -13.29 19.89 -26.30
N SER A 375 -13.55 18.71 -26.86
CA SER A 375 -14.88 18.36 -27.37
C SER A 375 -15.78 17.81 -26.26
N GLY A 376 -17.10 17.90 -26.42
CA GLY A 376 -18.06 17.34 -25.47
C GLY A 376 -18.26 15.83 -25.59
N GLU A 377 -17.64 15.19 -26.59
CA GLU A 377 -17.81 13.77 -26.90
C GLU A 377 -16.55 12.99 -26.52
N ASN A 378 -16.71 11.75 -26.06
CA ASN A 378 -15.59 10.86 -25.77
C ASN A 378 -14.84 10.49 -27.06
N ARG A 379 -13.51 10.66 -27.08
CA ARG A 379 -12.63 10.28 -28.20
C ARG A 379 -11.99 8.91 -27.95
N MET A 380 -12.80 7.87 -27.89
CA MET A 380 -12.35 6.49 -27.65
C MET A 380 -11.28 6.04 -28.67
N ALA A 381 -10.25 5.37 -28.19
CA ALA A 381 -9.15 4.85 -28.99
C ALA A 381 -8.96 3.35 -28.76
N SER A 382 -8.57 2.63 -29.79
CA SER A 382 -8.09 1.25 -29.66
C SER A 382 -6.61 1.27 -29.25
N VAL A 383 -6.25 0.40 -28.29
CA VAL A 383 -4.86 0.21 -27.87
C VAL A 383 -4.39 -1.14 -28.41
N SER A 384 -3.24 -1.18 -29.08
CA SER A 384 -2.62 -2.44 -29.50
C SER A 384 -1.16 -2.53 -29.07
N VAL A 385 -0.73 -3.75 -28.73
CA VAL A 385 0.64 -4.09 -28.34
C VAL A 385 1.16 -5.13 -29.32
N ASN A 386 2.28 -4.85 -29.99
CA ASN A 386 2.90 -5.74 -30.98
C ASN A 386 1.89 -6.21 -32.06
N GLY A 387 0.98 -5.33 -32.47
CA GLY A 387 -0.08 -5.61 -33.45
C GLY A 387 -1.28 -6.38 -32.90
N SER A 388 -1.32 -6.70 -31.60
CA SER A 388 -2.44 -7.39 -30.95
C SER A 388 -3.29 -6.40 -30.13
N SER A 389 -4.60 -6.33 -30.38
CA SER A 389 -5.52 -5.45 -29.64
C SER A 389 -5.55 -5.78 -28.14
N GLN A 390 -5.48 -4.75 -27.30
CA GLN A 390 -5.58 -4.82 -25.84
C GLN A 390 -6.93 -4.30 -25.30
N GLY A 391 -7.80 -3.82 -26.19
CA GLY A 391 -9.06 -3.18 -25.83
C GLY A 391 -9.10 -1.72 -26.26
N SER A 392 -10.08 -0.99 -25.74
CA SER A 392 -10.29 0.44 -25.98
C SER A 392 -10.06 1.26 -24.72
N VAL A 393 -9.52 2.47 -24.87
CA VAL A 393 -9.37 3.46 -23.80
C VAL A 393 -10.19 4.70 -24.12
N ASP A 394 -10.87 5.21 -23.10
CA ASP A 394 -11.71 6.40 -23.22
C ASP A 394 -10.90 7.67 -22.95
N PHE A 395 -11.18 8.68 -23.77
CA PHE A 395 -10.72 10.05 -23.60
C PHE A 395 -11.93 11.00 -23.51
N PRO A 396 -12.65 11.02 -22.37
CA PRO A 396 -13.79 11.91 -22.15
C PRO A 396 -13.49 13.40 -22.38
N GLY A 397 -14.51 14.20 -22.63
CA GLY A 397 -14.36 15.64 -22.74
C GLY A 397 -13.78 16.26 -21.46
N THR A 398 -12.64 16.94 -21.56
CA THR A 398 -11.98 17.64 -20.45
C THR A 398 -12.50 19.07 -20.26
N GLY A 399 -13.48 19.48 -21.08
CA GLY A 399 -14.13 20.79 -21.04
C GLY A 399 -13.43 21.86 -21.87
N ALA A 400 -12.12 21.77 -22.07
CA ALA A 400 -11.34 22.68 -22.92
C ALA A 400 -10.06 22.00 -23.45
N TRP A 401 -9.53 22.48 -24.58
CA TRP A 401 -8.33 21.90 -25.21
C TRP A 401 -7.02 22.21 -24.48
N ASP A 402 -7.05 23.08 -23.48
CA ASP A 402 -5.98 23.40 -22.53
C ASP A 402 -6.24 22.85 -21.11
N SER A 403 -7.31 22.06 -20.95
CA SER A 403 -7.64 21.32 -19.73
C SER A 403 -7.13 19.89 -19.86
N TRP A 404 -6.03 19.60 -19.17
CA TRP A 404 -5.31 18.33 -19.26
C TRP A 404 -5.63 17.44 -18.06
N THR A 405 -5.94 16.19 -18.32
CA THR A 405 -6.15 15.16 -17.29
C THR A 405 -5.45 13.87 -17.71
N ILE A 406 -5.50 12.85 -16.85
CA ILE A 406 -4.87 11.55 -17.12
C ILE A 406 -5.99 10.50 -17.28
N THR A 407 -5.80 9.61 -18.25
CA THR A 407 -6.54 8.34 -18.35
C THR A 407 -5.53 7.20 -18.38
N SER A 408 -5.97 5.98 -18.08
CA SER A 408 -5.09 4.83 -18.08
C SER A 408 -5.75 3.58 -18.65
N ALA A 409 -4.92 2.65 -19.13
CA ALA A 409 -5.35 1.32 -19.52
C ALA A 409 -4.29 0.29 -19.15
N LEU A 410 -4.77 -0.90 -18.76
CA LEU A 410 -3.89 -2.04 -18.51
C LEU A 410 -3.62 -2.76 -19.84
N VAL A 411 -2.34 -2.98 -20.15
CA VAL A 411 -1.90 -3.69 -21.35
C VAL A 411 -0.95 -4.83 -21.00
N SER A 412 -1.02 -5.93 -21.75
CA SER A 412 -0.06 -7.03 -21.60
C SER A 412 1.19 -6.76 -22.45
N LEU A 413 2.33 -6.52 -21.81
CA LEU A 413 3.63 -6.36 -22.48
C LEU A 413 4.44 -7.66 -22.39
N LYS A 414 5.24 -7.92 -23.42
CA LYS A 414 6.18 -9.04 -23.48
C LYS A 414 7.58 -8.58 -23.08
N ALA A 415 8.34 -9.41 -22.38
CA ALA A 415 9.73 -9.15 -22.09
C ALA A 415 10.50 -8.86 -23.40
N GLY A 416 11.29 -7.80 -23.39
CA GLY A 416 11.90 -7.20 -24.56
C GLY A 416 11.10 -6.03 -25.14
N LYS A 417 11.39 -5.71 -26.40
CA LYS A 417 10.78 -4.59 -27.12
C LYS A 417 9.29 -4.81 -27.37
N ASN A 418 8.49 -3.81 -27.02
CA ASN A 418 7.07 -3.70 -27.34
C ASN A 418 6.79 -2.46 -28.16
N THR A 419 5.90 -2.61 -29.13
CA THR A 419 5.34 -1.50 -29.91
C THR A 419 3.92 -1.25 -29.42
N ILE A 420 3.66 -0.03 -28.94
CA ILE A 420 2.34 0.42 -28.49
C ILE A 420 1.76 1.31 -29.58
N ALA A 421 0.57 1.01 -30.06
CA ALA A 421 -0.17 1.90 -30.95
C ALA A 421 -1.51 2.27 -30.32
N LEU A 422 -1.77 3.58 -30.25
CA LEU A 422 -3.05 4.16 -29.88
C LEU A 422 -3.70 4.67 -31.16
N GLN A 423 -4.79 4.06 -31.60
CA GLN A 423 -5.43 4.35 -32.88
C GLN A 423 -6.89 4.77 -32.69
N THR A 424 -7.28 5.88 -33.31
CA THR A 424 -8.69 6.31 -33.31
C THR A 424 -9.50 5.45 -34.28
N GLU A 425 -10.70 5.04 -33.86
CA GLU A 425 -11.67 4.39 -34.76
C GLU A 425 -12.63 5.41 -35.40
N SER A 426 -12.62 6.65 -34.91
CA SER A 426 -13.54 7.71 -35.36
C SER A 426 -12.88 8.64 -36.37
N SER A 427 -13.68 9.25 -37.25
CA SER A 427 -13.22 10.32 -38.15
C SER A 427 -12.96 11.65 -37.42
N SER A 428 -12.92 11.66 -36.09
CA SER A 428 -12.67 12.86 -35.27
C SER A 428 -11.28 12.91 -34.68
N GLY A 429 -10.39 11.94 -34.98
CA GLY A 429 -9.04 11.90 -34.40
C GLY A 429 -9.04 11.36 -32.96
N LEU A 430 -7.86 11.33 -32.33
CA LEU A 430 -7.66 11.12 -30.90
C LEU A 430 -7.86 12.42 -30.10
N ALA A 431 -7.90 12.32 -28.78
CA ALA A 431 -7.62 13.49 -27.94
C ALA A 431 -6.18 13.99 -28.14
N ASN A 432 -5.90 15.23 -27.76
CA ASN A 432 -4.53 15.73 -27.74
C ASN A 432 -3.77 14.98 -26.65
N ILE A 433 -2.72 14.24 -27.01
CA ILE A 433 -1.94 13.44 -26.06
C ILE A 433 -0.64 14.17 -25.74
N ASP A 434 -0.46 14.55 -24.49
CA ASP A 434 0.75 15.22 -24.00
C ASP A 434 1.87 14.20 -23.74
N TRP A 435 1.61 13.16 -22.96
CA TRP A 435 2.58 12.09 -22.74
C TRP A 435 1.94 10.73 -22.52
N LEU A 436 2.75 9.70 -22.75
CA LEU A 436 2.49 8.33 -22.31
C LEU A 436 3.45 7.99 -21.15
N ALA A 437 2.94 7.49 -20.04
CA ALA A 437 3.76 6.99 -18.93
C ALA A 437 3.46 5.52 -18.64
N LEU A 438 4.49 4.83 -18.15
CA LEU A 438 4.42 3.47 -17.67
C LEU A 438 5.03 3.39 -16.28
N GLN A 439 4.29 2.78 -15.36
CA GLN A 439 4.73 2.55 -14.00
C GLN A 439 5.09 1.06 -13.81
N GLY A 440 6.33 0.76 -13.42
CA GLY A 440 6.76 -0.61 -13.12
C GLY A 440 8.27 -0.82 -13.18
N SER A 441 8.77 -1.90 -12.58
CA SER A 441 10.20 -2.24 -12.63
C SER A 441 10.61 -2.82 -13.99
N GLY A 442 11.84 -2.51 -14.41
CA GLY A 442 12.43 -3.08 -15.62
C GLY A 442 11.93 -2.45 -16.92
N ILE A 443 11.50 -1.19 -16.91
CA ILE A 443 10.96 -0.48 -18.08
C ILE A 443 12.02 0.48 -18.60
N SER A 444 12.25 0.51 -19.91
CA SER A 444 13.12 1.50 -20.54
C SER A 444 12.54 1.99 -21.86
N VAL A 445 12.94 3.20 -22.28
CA VAL A 445 12.50 3.77 -23.56
C VAL A 445 13.10 2.99 -24.73
N GLY A 446 12.25 2.60 -25.68
CA GLY A 446 12.65 1.87 -26.87
C GLY A 446 13.21 2.78 -27.95
N SER A 447 14.14 2.26 -28.77
CA SER A 447 14.73 2.99 -29.89
C SER A 447 13.91 2.82 -31.17
N CYS A 448 13.15 3.84 -31.57
CA CYS A 448 12.36 3.86 -32.80
C CYS A 448 13.24 3.74 -34.05
N GLU A 449 13.62 2.52 -34.42
CA GLU A 449 14.39 2.27 -35.64
C GLU A 449 13.46 2.28 -36.86
N THR A 450 13.72 3.20 -37.79
CA THR A 450 13.10 3.19 -39.12
C THR A 450 13.51 1.91 -39.85
N SER A 451 12.64 0.91 -39.82
CA SER A 451 12.70 -0.22 -40.74
C SER A 451 12.25 0.26 -42.13
N SER A 452 13.19 0.81 -42.90
CA SER A 452 13.06 0.88 -44.35
C SER A 452 13.11 -0.55 -44.91
N SER A 453 11.93 -1.09 -45.22
CA SER A 453 11.65 -2.09 -46.26
C SER A 453 12.81 -3.02 -46.69
N SER A 454 12.69 -4.30 -46.33
CA SER A 454 12.93 -5.38 -47.28
C SER A 454 11.93 -6.51 -47.05
N SER A 455 10.92 -6.46 -47.91
CA SER A 455 10.02 -7.52 -48.34
C SER A 455 10.61 -8.93 -48.42
N SER A 456 9.88 -9.91 -47.89
CA SER A 456 9.51 -11.19 -48.55
C SER A 456 8.83 -12.08 -47.50
N SER A 457 7.51 -12.12 -47.42
CA SER A 457 6.58 -12.92 -48.25
C SER A 457 6.00 -14.09 -47.45
N SER A 458 4.77 -13.87 -46.98
CA SER A 458 3.61 -14.76 -47.10
C SER A 458 3.81 -16.27 -46.90
N SER A 459 3.06 -16.84 -45.94
CA SER A 459 1.85 -17.59 -46.29
C SER A 459 0.95 -17.80 -45.07
N SER A 460 -0.18 -17.12 -45.16
CA SER A 460 -1.49 -17.35 -44.54
C SER A 460 -1.92 -18.81 -44.39
N SER A 461 -2.65 -19.09 -43.31
CA SER A 461 -4.01 -19.64 -43.45
C SER A 461 -4.86 -19.32 -42.22
N SER A 462 -5.83 -18.45 -42.48
CA SER A 462 -7.02 -18.08 -41.73
C SER A 462 -7.90 -19.25 -41.31
N SER A 463 -8.54 -19.12 -40.15
CA SER A 463 -9.98 -19.33 -40.04
C SER A 463 -10.55 -18.71 -38.76
N SER A 464 -11.47 -17.79 -38.99
CA SER A 464 -12.39 -17.08 -38.12
C SER A 464 -13.20 -17.93 -37.14
N SER A 465 -13.47 -17.35 -35.96
CA SER A 465 -14.73 -17.59 -35.25
C SER A 465 -15.17 -16.32 -34.50
N SER A 466 -16.04 -15.58 -35.19
CA SER A 466 -17.19 -14.82 -34.69
C SER A 466 -17.33 -14.63 -33.18
N SER A 467 -17.22 -13.37 -32.76
CA SER A 467 -17.82 -12.83 -31.55
C SER A 467 -19.35 -12.82 -31.69
N SER A 468 -20.04 -13.47 -30.77
CA SER A 468 -21.48 -13.39 -30.64
C SER A 468 -21.84 -13.25 -29.16
N GLY A 469 -22.34 -12.07 -28.80
CA GLY A 469 -23.32 -11.81 -27.75
C GLY A 469 -22.99 -12.33 -26.34
N ASN A 470 -22.63 -11.41 -25.46
CA ASN A 470 -22.62 -11.64 -24.02
C ASN A 470 -24.05 -11.42 -23.47
N PRO A 471 -24.65 -12.44 -22.84
CA PRO A 471 -25.53 -12.20 -21.70
C PRO A 471 -25.06 -13.05 -20.52
N SER A 472 -24.81 -12.44 -19.35
CA SER A 472 -24.58 -13.20 -18.09
C SER A 472 -23.47 -14.26 -18.18
N GLY A 473 -22.20 -13.85 -18.36
CA GLY A 473 -21.09 -14.77 -18.65
C GLY A 473 -20.85 -15.86 -17.59
N ALA A 474 -20.33 -17.02 -18.02
CA ALA A 474 -20.00 -18.19 -17.20
C ALA A 474 -18.81 -17.95 -16.23
N LEU A 475 -18.59 -18.89 -15.29
CA LEU A 475 -17.41 -18.89 -14.42
C LEU A 475 -16.13 -18.94 -15.27
N GLN A 476 -15.26 -17.95 -15.14
CA GLN A 476 -14.01 -17.85 -15.89
C GLN A 476 -12.82 -17.73 -14.93
N ALA A 477 -11.79 -18.54 -15.16
CA ALA A 477 -10.51 -18.38 -14.48
C ALA A 477 -9.80 -17.12 -14.99
N LEU A 478 -9.45 -16.22 -14.09
CA LEU A 478 -8.69 -14.99 -14.34
C LEU A 478 -7.19 -15.23 -14.20
N ALA A 479 -6.79 -15.99 -13.18
CA ALA A 479 -5.39 -16.27 -12.90
C ALA A 479 -5.19 -17.70 -12.38
N TYR A 480 -4.01 -18.23 -12.65
CA TYR A 480 -3.53 -19.51 -12.13
C TYR A 480 -2.25 -19.28 -11.33
N TYR A 481 -2.14 -19.91 -10.18
CA TYR A 481 -0.91 -19.90 -9.40
C TYR A 481 -0.50 -21.33 -8.98
N PRO A 482 0.76 -21.75 -9.21
CA PRO A 482 1.75 -21.09 -10.05
C PRO A 482 1.26 -20.84 -11.48
N SER A 483 1.72 -19.77 -12.11
CA SER A 483 1.33 -19.43 -13.48
C SER A 483 1.69 -20.56 -14.45
N ARG A 484 0.89 -20.71 -15.51
CA ARG A 484 1.12 -21.73 -16.53
C ARG A 484 2.48 -21.48 -17.20
N GLY A 485 3.33 -22.50 -17.23
CA GLY A 485 4.67 -22.44 -17.78
C GLY A 485 5.76 -21.88 -16.85
N ARG A 486 5.46 -21.56 -15.58
CA ARG A 486 6.46 -21.01 -14.64
C ARG A 486 7.65 -21.95 -14.48
N THR A 487 8.88 -21.46 -14.59
CA THR A 487 10.11 -22.29 -14.52
C THR A 487 10.95 -22.10 -13.24
N ASN A 488 10.51 -21.25 -12.31
CA ASN A 488 11.18 -20.98 -11.04
C ASN A 488 10.16 -20.91 -9.88
N GLY A 489 9.32 -21.93 -9.75
CA GLY A 489 8.33 -22.02 -8.66
C GLY A 489 8.97 -22.29 -7.29
N CYS A 490 8.33 -21.85 -6.22
CA CYS A 490 8.71 -22.30 -4.88
C CYS A 490 8.32 -23.76 -4.66
N ALA A 491 9.07 -24.47 -3.83
CA ALA A 491 8.73 -25.82 -3.40
C ALA A 491 7.49 -25.86 -2.50
N ASP A 492 7.21 -24.77 -1.80
CA ASP A 492 6.13 -24.61 -0.82
C ASP A 492 4.96 -23.78 -1.36
N ALA A 493 4.86 -23.64 -2.69
CA ALA A 493 3.77 -22.91 -3.32
C ALA A 493 2.41 -23.60 -3.11
N SER A 494 1.39 -22.79 -2.79
CA SER A 494 0.00 -23.24 -2.90
C SER A 494 -0.44 -23.27 -4.36
N ILE A 495 -1.48 -24.04 -4.67
CA ILE A 495 -2.10 -24.11 -5.98
C ILE A 495 -3.40 -23.31 -5.94
N SER A 496 -3.58 -22.30 -6.76
CA SER A 496 -4.82 -21.53 -6.77
C SER A 496 -5.32 -21.18 -8.17
N VAL A 497 -6.63 -20.99 -8.24
CA VAL A 497 -7.33 -20.42 -9.41
C VAL A 497 -8.21 -19.29 -8.91
N GLU A 498 -7.97 -18.10 -9.45
CA GLU A 498 -8.82 -16.93 -9.24
C GLU A 498 -9.89 -16.89 -10.32
N PHE A 499 -11.12 -16.54 -9.93
CA PHE A 499 -12.27 -16.48 -10.82
C PHE A 499 -12.85 -15.07 -10.92
N ASN A 500 -13.56 -14.80 -12.00
CA ASN A 500 -14.29 -13.54 -12.22
C ASN A 500 -15.50 -13.34 -11.29
N ARG A 501 -15.77 -14.28 -10.39
CA ARG A 501 -16.84 -14.26 -9.38
C ARG A 501 -16.64 -15.41 -8.40
N THR A 502 -17.40 -15.42 -7.31
CA THR A 502 -17.27 -16.41 -6.25
C THR A 502 -17.58 -17.81 -6.77
N PRO A 503 -16.62 -18.74 -6.74
CA PRO A 503 -16.83 -20.11 -7.16
C PRO A 503 -17.58 -20.91 -6.08
N LEU A 504 -18.43 -21.83 -6.50
CA LEU A 504 -19.03 -22.83 -5.63
C LEU A 504 -18.28 -24.15 -5.77
N ILE A 505 -17.72 -24.64 -4.66
CA ILE A 505 -17.19 -26.00 -4.59
C ILE A 505 -18.35 -26.97 -4.40
N LYS A 506 -18.41 -28.04 -5.20
CA LYS A 506 -19.34 -29.17 -5.03
C LYS A 506 -18.60 -30.35 -4.42
N SER A 507 -19.31 -31.18 -3.68
CA SER A 507 -18.76 -32.38 -3.04
C SER A 507 -18.42 -33.46 -4.08
N GLY A 508 -17.30 -34.15 -3.91
CA GLY A 508 -16.91 -35.34 -4.67
C GLY A 508 -15.88 -35.14 -5.78
N GLY A 509 -15.62 -33.91 -6.22
CA GLY A 509 -14.59 -33.61 -7.22
C GLY A 509 -13.20 -33.44 -6.61
N THR A 510 -12.14 -33.65 -7.41
CA THR A 510 -10.75 -33.63 -6.91
C THR A 510 -9.85 -32.62 -7.66
N ILE A 511 -9.02 -31.88 -6.91
CA ILE A 511 -7.82 -31.20 -7.44
C ILE A 511 -6.63 -32.12 -7.25
N ARG A 512 -5.80 -32.28 -8.29
CA ARG A 512 -4.61 -33.13 -8.27
C ARG A 512 -3.39 -32.38 -8.78
N ILE A 513 -2.27 -32.54 -8.09
CA ILE A 513 -0.93 -32.18 -8.56
C ILE A 513 -0.27 -33.47 -9.02
N HIS A 514 0.14 -33.49 -10.28
CA HIS A 514 0.82 -34.62 -10.89
C HIS A 514 2.27 -34.27 -11.14
N GLU A 515 3.17 -35.22 -10.93
CA GLU A 515 4.50 -35.17 -11.50
C GLU A 515 4.43 -35.25 -13.04
N GLU A 516 5.48 -34.81 -13.71
CA GLU A 516 5.62 -34.97 -15.18
C GLU A 516 5.41 -36.42 -15.67
N SER A 517 5.81 -37.39 -14.85
CA SER A 517 5.64 -38.83 -15.09
C SER A 517 4.17 -39.28 -15.18
N GLY A 518 3.24 -38.46 -14.69
CA GLY A 518 1.82 -38.78 -14.55
C GLY A 518 1.43 -39.33 -13.18
N ASN A 519 2.39 -39.54 -12.28
CA ASN A 519 2.10 -39.93 -10.90
C ASN A 519 1.44 -38.76 -10.15
N ILE A 520 0.43 -39.05 -9.32
CA ILE A 520 -0.17 -38.04 -8.44
C ILE A 520 0.80 -37.81 -7.27
N PHE A 521 1.28 -36.58 -7.15
CA PHE A 521 2.08 -36.12 -6.01
C PHE A 521 1.19 -35.83 -4.80
N ASP A 522 0.13 -35.05 -4.99
CA ASP A 522 -0.87 -34.76 -3.96
C ASP A 522 -2.24 -34.51 -4.59
N SER A 523 -3.29 -34.71 -3.80
CA SER A 523 -4.66 -34.43 -4.20
C SER A 523 -5.55 -34.13 -3.01
N VAL A 524 -6.62 -33.39 -3.29
CA VAL A 524 -7.71 -33.12 -2.35
C VAL A 524 -9.04 -33.33 -3.06
N THR A 525 -9.88 -34.17 -2.48
CA THR A 525 -11.28 -34.33 -2.90
C THR A 525 -12.14 -33.45 -2.02
N SER A 526 -13.00 -32.64 -2.62
CA SER A 526 -13.94 -31.81 -1.87
C SER A 526 -14.92 -32.69 -1.10
N LYS A 527 -15.00 -32.46 0.21
CA LYS A 527 -16.07 -32.96 1.07
C LYS A 527 -16.67 -31.80 1.83
N LEU A 528 -17.92 -31.49 1.51
CA LEU A 528 -18.66 -30.43 2.14
C LEU A 528 -19.41 -31.01 3.35
N ALA A 529 -19.22 -30.43 4.53
CA ALA A 529 -20.13 -30.60 5.66
C ALA A 529 -21.04 -29.37 5.75
N ASP A 530 -22.19 -29.51 6.43
CA ASP A 530 -23.19 -28.44 6.60
C ASP A 530 -22.53 -27.12 7.06
N GLY A 531 -22.57 -26.11 6.18
CA GLY A 531 -22.09 -24.76 6.43
C GLY A 531 -20.55 -24.61 6.38
N LEU A 532 -20.06 -23.92 5.35
CA LEU A 532 -18.77 -23.21 5.25
C LEU A 532 -17.45 -23.93 5.62
N TYR A 533 -17.48 -25.19 6.03
CA TYR A 533 -16.28 -25.96 6.39
C TYR A 533 -16.04 -27.11 5.40
N PHE A 534 -14.81 -27.19 4.91
CA PHE A 534 -14.32 -28.43 4.32
C PHE A 534 -14.14 -29.44 5.46
N SER A 535 -14.82 -30.59 5.39
CA SER A 535 -14.73 -31.61 6.46
C SER A 535 -13.35 -32.28 6.51
N ASP A 536 -12.55 -32.12 5.46
CA ASP A 536 -11.23 -32.72 5.31
C ASP A 536 -10.14 -31.83 5.89
N LEU A 537 -10.11 -31.77 7.23
CA LEU A 537 -8.96 -31.24 7.95
C LEU A 537 -7.82 -32.26 7.89
N VAL A 538 -6.65 -31.82 7.42
CA VAL A 538 -5.45 -32.66 7.41
C VAL A 538 -4.55 -32.29 8.58
N SER A 539 -3.93 -33.32 9.16
CA SER A 539 -2.89 -33.11 10.16
C SER A 539 -1.67 -32.45 9.51
N ARG A 540 -1.34 -31.23 9.92
CA ARG A 540 -0.11 -30.51 9.60
C ARG A 540 0.76 -30.42 10.85
N SER A 541 2.05 -30.10 10.67
CA SER A 541 2.96 -29.85 11.78
C SER A 541 3.92 -28.71 11.50
N THR A 542 4.07 -27.83 12.49
CA THR A 542 5.07 -26.75 12.58
C THR A 542 5.66 -26.76 13.99
N GLY A 543 6.96 -26.48 14.14
CA GLY A 543 7.62 -26.47 15.45
C GLY A 543 7.46 -27.78 16.24
N GLY A 544 7.27 -28.92 15.57
CA GLY A 544 7.05 -30.23 16.20
C GLY A 544 5.69 -30.43 16.88
N SER A 545 4.75 -29.49 16.74
CA SER A 545 3.35 -29.65 17.18
C SER A 545 2.47 -30.05 16.01
N THR A 546 1.46 -30.90 16.24
CA THR A 546 0.52 -31.33 15.19
C THR A 546 -0.82 -30.64 15.38
N PHE A 547 -1.39 -30.13 14.30
CA PHE A 547 -2.70 -29.48 14.29
C PHE A 547 -3.47 -29.84 13.02
N LYS A 548 -4.77 -29.59 13.05
CA LYS A 548 -5.71 -29.74 11.94
C LYS A 548 -5.80 -28.41 11.19
N SER A 549 -5.65 -28.48 9.88
CA SER A 549 -5.78 -27.32 8.99
C SER A 549 -6.58 -27.71 7.76
N GLU A 550 -7.27 -26.73 7.19
CA GLU A 550 -7.88 -26.85 5.87
C GLU A 550 -6.78 -27.06 4.82
N VAL A 551 -7.10 -27.90 3.83
CA VAL A 551 -6.22 -28.19 2.68
C VAL A 551 -6.74 -27.51 1.43
N LEU A 552 -8.05 -27.30 1.36
CA LEU A 552 -8.73 -26.57 0.33
C LEU A 552 -9.42 -25.39 1.01
N ASP A 553 -9.32 -24.20 0.43
CA ASP A 553 -9.98 -23.00 0.90
C ASP A 553 -10.64 -22.28 -0.28
N VAL A 554 -11.69 -21.50 0.01
CA VAL A 554 -12.26 -20.53 -0.93
C VAL A 554 -12.17 -19.18 -0.27
N VAL A 555 -11.24 -18.39 -0.76
CA VAL A 555 -11.01 -17.03 -0.29
C VAL A 555 -11.55 -16.10 -1.36
N PHE A 556 -12.75 -15.57 -1.13
CA PHE A 556 -13.51 -14.77 -2.09
C PHE A 556 -13.74 -15.52 -3.41
N ASN A 557 -13.13 -15.03 -4.49
CA ASN A 557 -13.25 -15.61 -5.82
C ASN A 557 -12.12 -16.59 -6.14
N THR A 558 -11.30 -16.96 -5.15
CA THR A 558 -10.12 -17.79 -5.36
C THR A 558 -10.26 -19.14 -4.65
N VAL A 559 -10.12 -20.22 -5.41
CA VAL A 559 -9.97 -21.57 -4.84
C VAL A 559 -8.49 -21.82 -4.60
N VAL A 560 -8.13 -22.13 -3.36
CA VAL A 560 -6.74 -22.37 -2.94
C VAL A 560 -6.59 -23.79 -2.42
N PHE A 561 -5.71 -24.57 -3.03
CA PHE A 561 -5.26 -25.87 -2.55
C PHE A 561 -3.85 -25.75 -1.97
N HIS A 562 -3.73 -26.02 -0.67
CA HIS A 562 -2.46 -26.05 0.05
C HIS A 562 -1.90 -27.49 0.04
N PRO A 563 -0.80 -27.78 -0.68
CA PRO A 563 -0.21 -29.13 -0.68
C PRO A 563 0.15 -29.59 0.74
N LYS A 564 0.08 -30.91 0.99
CA LYS A 564 0.39 -31.52 2.30
C LYS A 564 1.89 -31.56 2.60
N GLY A 565 2.74 -31.36 1.59
CA GLY A 565 4.18 -31.37 1.71
C GLY A 565 4.85 -30.58 0.59
N PRO A 566 6.14 -30.26 0.74
CA PRO A 566 6.87 -29.48 -0.25
C PRO A 566 7.06 -30.27 -1.54
N LEU A 567 6.87 -29.59 -2.66
CA LEU A 567 7.22 -30.07 -4.00
C LEU A 567 8.74 -30.27 -4.10
N SER A 568 9.17 -31.21 -4.93
CA SER A 568 10.60 -31.51 -5.09
C SER A 568 11.30 -30.50 -6.00
N TYR A 569 12.47 -30.04 -5.59
CA TYR A 569 13.32 -29.17 -6.39
C TYR A 569 13.72 -29.79 -7.74
N GLY A 570 13.77 -28.96 -8.78
CA GLY A 570 14.13 -29.34 -10.16
C GLY A 570 13.09 -30.23 -10.86
N LYS A 571 11.90 -30.40 -10.28
CA LYS A 571 10.81 -31.19 -10.87
C LYS A 571 9.75 -30.31 -11.51
N THR A 572 9.14 -30.84 -12.57
CA THR A 572 7.99 -30.24 -13.24
C THR A 572 6.72 -30.97 -12.83
N TYR A 573 5.68 -30.19 -12.55
CA TYR A 573 4.36 -30.64 -12.14
C TYR A 573 3.29 -30.09 -13.07
N TYR A 574 2.13 -30.74 -13.09
CA TYR A 574 0.92 -30.23 -13.73
C TYR A 574 -0.31 -30.45 -12.86
N VAL A 575 -1.29 -29.57 -12.98
CA VAL A 575 -2.50 -29.58 -12.15
C VAL A 575 -3.71 -29.98 -12.98
N THR A 576 -4.60 -30.78 -12.38
CA THR A 576 -5.92 -31.09 -12.95
C THR A 576 -7.02 -30.86 -11.92
N ILE A 577 -8.18 -30.41 -12.37
CA ILE A 577 -9.39 -30.20 -11.56
C ILE A 577 -10.53 -30.96 -12.24
N ASP A 578 -11.18 -31.85 -11.49
CA ASP A 578 -12.33 -32.62 -11.99
C ASP A 578 -13.49 -31.70 -12.37
N GLU A 579 -14.15 -32.03 -13.49
CA GLU A 579 -15.37 -31.34 -13.91
C GLU A 579 -16.47 -31.45 -12.86
N GLY A 580 -17.11 -30.31 -12.58
CA GLY A 580 -18.17 -30.22 -11.58
C GLY A 580 -17.66 -30.06 -10.15
N MET A 581 -16.35 -30.14 -9.88
CA MET A 581 -15.81 -29.77 -8.58
C MET A 581 -16.04 -28.30 -8.28
N ILE A 582 -15.77 -27.44 -9.26
CA ILE A 582 -15.92 -25.99 -9.16
C ILE A 582 -17.04 -25.61 -10.13
N THR A 583 -17.99 -24.80 -9.68
CA THR A 583 -19.13 -24.35 -10.49
C THR A 583 -19.46 -22.89 -10.21
N ASP A 584 -20.15 -22.21 -11.13
CA ASP A 584 -20.82 -20.95 -10.77
C ASP A 584 -22.11 -21.19 -9.96
N ALA A 585 -22.76 -20.09 -9.56
CA ALA A 585 -24.07 -20.11 -8.90
C ALA A 585 -25.17 -20.82 -9.72
N THR A 586 -25.04 -20.89 -11.04
CA THR A 586 -25.99 -21.59 -11.92
C THR A 586 -25.71 -23.10 -12.03
N GLY A 587 -24.56 -23.56 -11.52
CA GLY A 587 -24.12 -24.94 -11.57
C GLY A 587 -23.28 -25.30 -12.80
N THR A 588 -22.87 -24.32 -13.62
CA THR A 588 -22.01 -24.57 -14.78
C THR A 588 -20.61 -24.98 -14.30
N PRO A 589 -20.07 -26.13 -14.76
CA PRO A 589 -18.81 -26.66 -14.26
C PRO A 589 -17.59 -25.95 -14.86
N PHE A 590 -16.57 -25.82 -14.03
CA PHE A 590 -15.20 -25.50 -14.41
C PHE A 590 -14.31 -26.73 -14.19
N SER A 591 -13.36 -26.95 -15.09
CA SER A 591 -12.41 -28.07 -15.01
C SER A 591 -11.05 -27.65 -15.53
N VAL A 592 -10.02 -28.43 -15.16
CA VAL A 592 -8.69 -28.32 -15.76
C VAL A 592 -8.20 -29.73 -16.07
N THR A 593 -7.88 -29.97 -17.33
CA THR A 593 -7.31 -31.21 -17.84
C THR A 593 -5.81 -31.04 -18.11
N LYS A 594 -5.10 -32.15 -18.33
CA LYS A 594 -3.68 -32.09 -18.74
C LYS A 594 -3.48 -31.32 -20.06
N ALA A 595 -4.48 -31.34 -20.95
CA ALA A 595 -4.43 -30.65 -22.24
C ALA A 595 -4.46 -29.12 -22.10
N ASP A 596 -5.01 -28.60 -21.00
CA ASP A 596 -5.06 -27.16 -20.72
C ASP A 596 -3.68 -26.58 -20.35
N GLY A 597 -2.68 -27.44 -20.12
CA GLY A 597 -1.28 -27.00 -20.00
C GLY A 597 -0.97 -26.21 -18.72
N TRP A 598 -1.75 -26.37 -17.64
CA TRP A 598 -1.38 -25.82 -16.33
C TRP A 598 -0.21 -26.60 -15.72
N ARG A 599 0.99 -26.21 -16.14
CA ARG A 599 2.27 -26.85 -15.81
C ARG A 599 3.23 -25.84 -15.19
N PHE A 600 4.08 -26.27 -14.28
CA PHE A 600 5.13 -25.42 -13.70
C PHE A 600 6.30 -26.25 -13.19
N THR A 601 7.48 -25.64 -13.11
CA THR A 601 8.73 -26.25 -12.64
C THR A 601 9.17 -25.58 -11.35
N VAL A 602 9.46 -26.39 -10.34
CA VAL A 602 10.06 -25.94 -9.09
C VAL A 602 11.54 -25.64 -9.32
N ARG A 603 12.05 -24.58 -8.68
CA ARG A 603 13.45 -24.19 -8.73
C ARG A 603 14.41 -25.37 -8.50
N ASN A 604 15.65 -25.28 -9.00
CA ASN A 604 16.57 -26.42 -9.00
C ASN A 604 17.14 -26.81 -7.63
N SER A 605 17.12 -25.89 -6.66
CA SER A 605 17.67 -26.12 -5.32
C SER A 605 16.94 -25.29 -4.27
N ALA A 606 17.06 -25.70 -3.01
CA ALA A 606 16.61 -24.90 -1.89
C ALA A 606 17.32 -23.54 -1.83
N PRO A 607 16.66 -22.50 -1.29
CA PRO A 607 17.31 -21.23 -0.96
C PRO A 607 18.52 -21.46 -0.05
N GLY A 608 19.61 -20.72 -0.28
CA GLY A 608 20.91 -20.94 0.38
C GLY A 608 21.18 -20.07 1.61
N SER A 609 20.23 -19.24 2.04
CA SER A 609 20.43 -18.30 3.15
C SER A 609 20.13 -18.94 4.50
N ALA A 610 21.02 -18.73 5.47
CA ALA A 610 20.86 -19.21 6.84
C ALA A 610 20.31 -18.15 7.81
N ASN A 611 20.27 -16.88 7.39
CA ASN A 611 19.91 -15.74 8.26
C ASN A 611 18.93 -14.74 7.63
N ASP A 612 18.92 -14.60 6.30
CA ASP A 612 18.03 -13.66 5.60
C ASP A 612 17.09 -14.39 4.66
N TYR A 613 15.80 -14.36 4.95
CA TYR A 613 14.78 -15.11 4.24
C TYR A 613 13.81 -14.14 3.57
N SER A 614 13.46 -14.38 2.31
CA SER A 614 12.39 -13.64 1.64
C SER A 614 11.13 -14.50 1.48
N LEU A 615 10.01 -14.02 2.01
CA LEU A 615 8.70 -14.65 1.93
C LEU A 615 7.82 -13.81 0.99
N ALA A 616 7.36 -14.41 -0.12
CA ALA A 616 6.52 -13.73 -1.10
C ALA A 616 5.44 -14.66 -1.68
N ALA A 617 4.17 -14.29 -1.50
CA ALA A 617 3.04 -15.12 -1.92
C ALA A 617 2.97 -15.33 -3.45
N ASP A 618 3.49 -14.37 -4.23
CA ASP A 618 3.61 -14.42 -5.70
C ASP A 618 4.78 -15.29 -6.20
N GLY A 619 5.60 -15.79 -5.27
CA GLY A 619 6.76 -16.63 -5.49
C GLY A 619 8.00 -15.93 -6.03
N SER A 620 8.06 -14.60 -5.93
CA SER A 620 9.27 -13.82 -6.18
C SER A 620 10.36 -14.02 -5.10
N GLY A 621 9.97 -14.52 -3.92
CA GLY A 621 10.85 -14.77 -2.78
C GLY A 621 11.49 -16.15 -2.74
N ASP A 622 12.26 -16.39 -1.69
CA ASP A 622 12.86 -17.68 -1.35
C ASP A 622 11.79 -18.72 -1.03
N TYR A 623 10.75 -18.29 -0.31
CA TYR A 623 9.63 -19.10 0.14
C TYR A 623 8.31 -18.45 -0.27
N CYS A 624 7.33 -19.29 -0.56
CA CYS A 624 5.97 -18.86 -0.95
C CYS A 624 4.96 -18.97 0.20
N SER A 625 5.33 -19.64 1.28
CA SER A 625 4.44 -19.94 2.41
C SER A 625 5.15 -19.75 3.74
N LEU A 626 4.35 -19.39 4.76
CA LEU A 626 4.83 -19.26 6.13
C LEU A 626 5.37 -20.59 6.67
N GLU A 627 4.72 -21.71 6.35
CA GLU A 627 5.17 -23.05 6.73
C GLU A 627 6.55 -23.37 6.14
N GLY A 628 6.78 -23.03 4.86
CA GLY A 628 8.03 -23.28 4.16
C GLY A 628 9.21 -22.51 4.75
N VAL A 629 9.04 -21.21 4.99
CA VAL A 629 10.12 -20.38 5.58
C VAL A 629 10.44 -20.80 7.01
N LEU A 630 9.41 -21.10 7.83
CA LEU A 630 9.62 -21.52 9.22
C LEU A 630 10.36 -22.86 9.31
N LYS A 631 10.06 -23.82 8.42
CA LYS A 631 10.79 -25.10 8.34
C LYS A 631 12.25 -24.95 7.94
N ALA A 632 12.60 -23.84 7.29
CA ALA A 632 13.97 -23.54 6.91
C ALA A 632 14.77 -22.83 8.01
N LEU A 633 14.11 -22.37 9.07
CA LEU A 633 14.80 -21.84 10.24
C LEU A 633 15.48 -22.98 11.00
N PRO A 634 16.75 -22.83 11.40
CA PRO A 634 17.38 -23.76 12.33
C PRO A 634 16.65 -23.82 13.68
N ASP A 635 16.56 -24.99 14.33
CA ASP A 635 15.88 -25.12 15.64
C ASP A 635 16.47 -24.21 16.73
N SER A 636 17.78 -23.90 16.65
CA SER A 636 18.45 -22.97 17.56
C SER A 636 19.45 -22.09 16.81
N SER A 637 19.49 -20.80 17.15
CA SER A 637 20.46 -19.84 16.63
C SER A 637 20.71 -18.76 17.67
N SER A 638 21.98 -18.39 17.86
CA SER A 638 22.36 -17.17 18.58
C SER A 638 22.39 -15.94 17.67
N GLN A 639 22.29 -16.14 16.35
CA GLN A 639 22.24 -15.06 15.37
C GLN A 639 20.78 -14.68 15.09
N LYS A 640 20.56 -13.37 14.94
CA LYS A 640 19.28 -12.82 14.46
C LYS A 640 19.00 -13.32 13.05
N ARG A 641 17.77 -13.78 12.81
CA ARG A 641 17.30 -14.25 11.51
C ARG A 641 16.16 -13.35 11.05
N VAL A 642 16.28 -12.77 9.87
CA VAL A 642 15.32 -11.81 9.32
C VAL A 642 14.48 -12.48 8.26
N ILE A 643 13.17 -12.37 8.36
CA ILE A 643 12.20 -12.81 7.36
C ILE A 643 11.55 -11.55 6.78
N GLN A 644 11.93 -11.20 5.55
CA GLN A 644 11.29 -10.14 4.78
C GLN A 644 9.95 -10.66 4.26
N VAL A 645 8.85 -10.12 4.75
CA VAL A 645 7.48 -10.51 4.41
C VAL A 645 6.93 -9.53 3.37
N LYS A 646 7.01 -9.91 2.10
CA LYS A 646 6.48 -9.10 0.99
C LYS A 646 4.97 -8.91 1.12
N LYS A 647 4.41 -7.93 0.41
CA LYS A 647 2.95 -7.80 0.30
C LYS A 647 2.31 -9.12 -0.14
N GLY A 648 1.19 -9.45 0.49
CA GLY A 648 0.47 -10.70 0.28
C GLY A 648 -0.18 -11.21 1.56
N VAL A 649 -1.04 -12.22 1.37
CA VAL A 649 -1.69 -12.95 2.47
C VAL A 649 -0.99 -14.30 2.62
N TYR A 650 -0.54 -14.59 3.83
CA TYR A 650 0.21 -15.79 4.19
C TYR A 650 -0.62 -16.65 5.13
N PRO A 651 -1.43 -17.59 4.60
CA PRO A 651 -2.25 -18.47 5.41
C PRO A 651 -1.43 -19.56 6.10
N GLY A 652 -1.72 -19.82 7.37
CA GLY A 652 -1.26 -21.04 8.04
C GLY A 652 -1.15 -20.90 9.56
N ILE A 653 -1.61 -21.91 10.30
CA ILE A 653 -1.42 -21.98 11.75
C ILE A 653 0.07 -22.19 12.04
N VAL A 654 0.62 -21.42 12.97
CA VAL A 654 2.03 -21.46 13.34
C VAL A 654 2.22 -21.80 14.81
N ARG A 655 3.10 -22.77 15.06
CA ARG A 655 3.69 -23.06 16.37
C ARG A 655 5.19 -22.89 16.26
N MET A 656 5.72 -21.81 16.80
CA MET A 656 7.11 -21.41 16.65
C MET A 656 7.87 -21.64 17.96
N LYS A 657 9.01 -22.34 17.89
CA LYS A 657 9.90 -22.61 19.04
C LYS A 657 11.23 -21.87 18.92
N GLU A 658 11.50 -21.34 17.74
CA GLU A 658 12.72 -20.66 17.36
C GLU A 658 12.80 -19.29 18.05
N SER A 659 13.99 -18.94 18.55
CA SER A 659 14.30 -17.63 19.15
C SER A 659 15.08 -16.73 18.17
N ASN A 660 15.26 -15.44 18.45
CA ASN A 660 16.07 -14.54 17.61
C ASN A 660 15.58 -14.43 16.15
N VAL A 661 14.28 -14.20 15.96
CA VAL A 661 13.66 -14.10 14.62
C VAL A 661 12.94 -12.76 14.46
N HIS A 662 13.14 -12.10 13.33
CA HIS A 662 12.57 -10.80 13.00
C HIS A 662 11.76 -10.88 11.71
N PHE A 663 10.44 -10.76 11.80
CA PHE A 663 9.55 -10.63 10.65
C PHE A 663 9.39 -9.15 10.31
N VAL A 664 9.66 -8.78 9.06
CA VAL A 664 9.59 -7.40 8.59
C VAL A 664 8.66 -7.34 7.37
N GLY A 665 7.48 -6.76 7.55
CA GLY A 665 6.52 -6.54 6.48
C GLY A 665 6.78 -5.26 5.68
N GLU A 666 6.14 -5.16 4.51
CA GLU A 666 6.13 -3.95 3.69
C GLU A 666 5.06 -2.94 4.14
N GLY A 667 4.16 -3.34 5.04
CA GLY A 667 3.13 -2.50 5.64
C GLY A 667 2.02 -3.32 6.29
N MET A 668 1.38 -2.78 7.34
CA MET A 668 0.32 -3.47 8.08
C MET A 668 -0.86 -3.88 7.19
N ASP A 669 -1.23 -3.04 6.22
CA ASP A 669 -2.40 -3.29 5.35
C ASP A 669 -2.08 -4.23 4.17
N VAL A 670 -0.80 -4.50 3.91
CA VAL A 670 -0.37 -5.23 2.71
C VAL A 670 0.37 -6.53 3.00
N SER A 671 1.03 -6.66 4.15
CA SER A 671 1.72 -7.89 4.60
C SER A 671 0.90 -8.55 5.71
N VAL A 672 0.11 -9.57 5.36
CA VAL A 672 -0.88 -10.17 6.28
C VAL A 672 -0.56 -11.64 6.53
N ILE A 673 -0.19 -11.97 7.77
CA ILE A 673 -0.18 -13.36 8.24
C ILE A 673 -1.59 -13.70 8.71
N SER A 674 -2.24 -14.62 8.01
CA SER A 674 -3.62 -15.01 8.30
C SER A 674 -3.68 -16.43 8.81
N ASN A 675 -4.54 -16.68 9.79
CA ASN A 675 -4.74 -18.01 10.36
C ASN A 675 -6.24 -18.23 10.53
N LYS A 676 -6.71 -19.47 10.42
CA LYS A 676 -8.10 -19.83 10.76
C LYS A 676 -8.05 -20.93 11.79
N ASN A 677 -8.17 -20.58 13.07
CA ASN A 677 -8.12 -21.57 14.15
C ASN A 677 -9.03 -21.18 15.32
N SER A 678 -9.57 -22.20 15.99
CA SER A 678 -10.38 -22.07 17.20
C SER A 678 -10.44 -23.40 17.95
N ALA A 679 -11.02 -23.38 19.16
CA ALA A 679 -11.20 -24.56 19.99
C ALA A 679 -12.07 -25.67 19.33
N LYS A 680 -12.88 -25.31 18.32
CA LYS A 680 -13.70 -26.26 17.53
C LYS A 680 -12.88 -26.98 16.46
N MET A 681 -11.87 -26.32 15.90
CA MET A 681 -11.01 -26.91 14.87
C MET A 681 -9.87 -27.73 15.50
N ASN A 682 -9.29 -27.21 16.57
CA ASN A 682 -8.17 -27.79 17.30
C ASN A 682 -8.36 -27.62 18.80
N SER A 683 -7.76 -28.49 19.63
CA SER A 683 -7.78 -28.30 21.09
C SER A 683 -7.10 -26.99 21.51
N ASP A 684 -6.06 -26.62 20.76
CA ASP A 684 -5.37 -25.34 20.85
C ASP A 684 -5.98 -24.39 19.81
N ARG A 685 -6.41 -23.22 20.24
CA ARG A 685 -7.28 -22.32 19.47
C ARG A 685 -6.55 -21.18 18.76
N GLU A 686 -5.25 -21.07 18.97
CA GLU A 686 -4.44 -19.93 18.58
C GLU A 686 -3.93 -20.09 17.14
N GLY A 687 -3.95 -18.99 16.39
CA GLY A 687 -3.44 -18.93 15.02
C GLY A 687 -1.91 -18.97 14.99
N PHE A 688 -1.27 -18.12 15.80
CA PHE A 688 0.18 -18.03 15.91
C PHE A 688 0.61 -18.18 17.38
N GLU A 689 1.38 -19.21 17.70
CA GLU A 689 1.92 -19.45 19.04
C GLU A 689 3.44 -19.30 19.04
N LEU A 690 3.96 -18.47 19.95
CA LEU A 690 5.38 -18.29 20.20
C LEU A 690 5.79 -18.99 21.48
N SER A 691 6.84 -19.80 21.39
CA SER A 691 7.50 -20.45 22.54
C SER A 691 8.99 -20.09 22.65
N GLY A 692 9.60 -19.55 21.59
CA GLY A 692 10.95 -18.97 21.58
C GLY A 692 10.98 -17.52 22.07
N SER A 693 12.15 -17.00 22.39
CA SER A 693 12.37 -15.63 22.89
C SER A 693 13.04 -14.74 21.84
N ASP A 694 13.12 -13.43 22.08
CA ASP A 694 13.80 -12.49 21.18
C ASP A 694 13.17 -12.49 19.77
N ILE A 695 11.85 -12.35 19.72
CA ILE A 695 11.07 -12.40 18.47
C ILE A 695 10.53 -11.00 18.19
N THR A 696 10.71 -10.53 16.95
CA THR A 696 10.21 -9.23 16.53
C THR A 696 9.27 -9.37 15.33
N PHE A 697 8.17 -8.62 15.35
CA PHE A 697 7.32 -8.39 14.18
C PHE A 697 7.28 -6.89 13.91
N GLU A 698 7.53 -6.49 12.67
CA GLU A 698 7.54 -5.09 12.22
C GLU A 698 6.67 -4.91 10.97
N ASN A 699 5.83 -3.87 10.92
CA ASN A 699 5.07 -3.43 9.72
C ASN A 699 4.20 -4.52 9.05
N LEU A 700 3.43 -5.27 9.82
CA LEU A 700 2.57 -6.34 9.29
C LEU A 700 1.32 -6.58 10.13
N THR A 701 0.40 -7.38 9.60
CA THR A 701 -0.80 -7.84 10.32
C THR A 701 -0.70 -9.31 10.69
N ILE A 702 -1.13 -9.68 11.90
CA ILE A 702 -1.44 -11.07 12.27
C ILE A 702 -2.95 -11.15 12.55
N PHE A 703 -3.64 -11.92 11.72
CA PHE A 703 -5.10 -12.01 11.73
C PHE A 703 -5.56 -13.45 11.93
N ASN A 704 -6.36 -13.71 12.98
CA ASN A 704 -7.17 -14.93 13.04
C ASN A 704 -8.54 -14.67 12.41
N THR A 705 -8.77 -15.28 11.26
CA THR A 705 -9.96 -15.13 10.40
C THR A 705 -11.13 -15.99 10.85
N TYR A 706 -10.99 -16.76 11.95
CA TYR A 706 -12.09 -17.59 12.44
C TYR A 706 -13.29 -16.71 12.84
N LEU A 707 -14.35 -16.76 12.02
CA LEU A 707 -15.57 -16.01 12.22
C LEU A 707 -16.33 -16.55 13.44
N LYS A 708 -16.75 -15.65 14.32
CA LYS A 708 -17.61 -15.98 15.46
C LYS A 708 -18.95 -16.52 14.94
N ASP A 709 -19.14 -17.84 14.99
CA ASP A 709 -20.44 -18.48 14.76
C ASP A 709 -21.36 -18.29 16.00
N SER A 710 -22.60 -18.78 15.90
CA SER A 710 -23.59 -18.73 16.98
C SER A 710 -23.14 -19.35 18.32
N SER A 711 -21.98 -20.02 18.38
CA SER A 711 -21.41 -20.60 19.61
C SER A 711 -20.39 -19.71 20.32
N GLY A 712 -19.96 -18.59 19.72
CA GLY A 712 -19.16 -17.57 20.41
C GLY A 712 -17.79 -18.03 20.91
N GLN A 713 -16.89 -18.40 19.99
CA GLN A 713 -15.62 -19.04 20.36
C GLN A 713 -14.40 -18.10 20.35
N GLN A 714 -13.45 -18.44 21.22
CA GLN A 714 -12.15 -17.78 21.34
C GLN A 714 -11.23 -18.19 20.20
N ALA A 715 -10.46 -17.23 19.68
CA ALA A 715 -9.61 -17.41 18.52
C ALA A 715 -8.42 -16.43 18.57
N GLU A 716 -7.36 -16.76 19.29
CA GLU A 716 -6.18 -15.90 19.37
C GLU A 716 -5.54 -15.72 17.99
N ALA A 717 -5.21 -14.48 17.63
CA ALA A 717 -4.31 -14.18 16.52
C ALA A 717 -2.88 -14.53 16.91
N LEU A 718 -2.47 -14.07 18.10
CA LEU A 718 -1.14 -14.29 18.64
C LEU A 718 -1.22 -14.74 20.10
N LYS A 719 -0.45 -15.78 20.43
CA LYS A 719 -0.19 -16.22 21.80
C LYS A 719 1.29 -16.24 22.07
N VAL A 720 1.68 -15.60 23.15
CA VAL A 720 3.05 -15.59 23.67
C VAL A 720 3.08 -16.49 24.89
N ASN A 721 3.72 -17.66 24.80
CA ASN A 721 3.80 -18.60 25.92
C ASN A 721 4.67 -18.05 27.06
N SER A 722 4.54 -18.64 28.24
CA SER A 722 5.34 -18.28 29.42
C SER A 722 6.84 -18.59 29.30
N SER A 723 7.25 -19.31 28.25
CA SER A 723 8.66 -19.53 27.91
C SER A 723 9.21 -18.49 26.91
N SER A 724 8.35 -17.62 26.40
CA SER A 724 8.66 -16.65 25.36
C SER A 724 8.80 -15.26 25.97
N ASP A 725 10.05 -14.79 26.09
CA ASP A 725 10.36 -13.45 26.59
C ASP A 725 10.94 -12.57 25.50
N ARG A 726 10.85 -11.25 25.70
CA ARG A 726 11.40 -10.25 24.77
C ARG A 726 10.76 -10.34 23.38
N VAL A 727 9.42 -10.40 23.35
CA VAL A 727 8.65 -10.30 22.11
C VAL A 727 8.34 -8.83 21.83
N TYR A 728 8.85 -8.32 20.70
CA TYR A 728 8.68 -6.93 20.29
C TYR A 728 7.77 -6.80 19.06
N LEU A 729 6.73 -5.98 19.16
CA LEU A 729 5.76 -5.75 18.10
C LEU A 729 5.81 -4.26 17.71
N LYS A 730 6.37 -3.95 16.53
CA LYS A 730 6.52 -2.56 16.07
C LYS A 730 5.62 -2.28 14.88
N ASN A 731 4.65 -1.39 15.04
CA ASN A 731 3.70 -1.08 13.98
C ASN A 731 3.04 -2.36 13.42
N VAL A 732 2.45 -3.15 14.31
CA VAL A 732 1.78 -4.41 13.99
C VAL A 732 0.29 -4.29 14.27
N HIS A 733 -0.54 -4.86 13.39
CA HIS A 733 -1.96 -5.01 13.66
C HIS A 733 -2.28 -6.45 14.07
N LEU A 734 -2.72 -6.64 15.32
CA LEU A 734 -3.29 -7.90 15.80
C LEU A 734 -4.80 -7.85 15.71
N ARG A 735 -5.40 -8.79 14.97
CA ARG A 735 -6.83 -8.81 14.71
C ARG A 735 -7.45 -10.17 14.94
N SER A 736 -8.56 -10.19 15.68
CA SER A 736 -9.46 -11.34 15.81
C SER A 736 -10.79 -10.91 16.41
N HIS A 737 -11.67 -11.84 16.77
CA HIS A 737 -12.87 -11.61 17.56
C HIS A 737 -12.57 -11.65 19.05
N GLN A 738 -12.77 -12.80 19.67
CA GLN A 738 -12.54 -13.00 21.09
C GLN A 738 -11.10 -13.48 21.32
N ASP A 739 -10.48 -12.96 22.38
CA ASP A 739 -9.15 -13.36 22.86
C ASP A 739 -8.03 -13.09 21.83
N THR A 740 -8.00 -11.91 21.19
CA THR A 740 -7.09 -11.60 20.07
C THR A 740 -5.60 -11.82 20.36
N LEU A 741 -5.11 -11.37 21.51
CA LEU A 741 -3.74 -11.51 21.99
C LEU A 741 -3.75 -12.14 23.38
N GLN A 742 -3.07 -13.28 23.51
CA GLN A 742 -2.78 -13.90 24.82
C GLN A 742 -1.31 -13.68 25.20
N VAL A 743 -1.07 -13.00 26.33
CA VAL A 743 0.27 -12.72 26.86
C VAL A 743 0.54 -13.57 28.11
N LYS A 744 1.42 -14.57 28.01
CA LYS A 744 1.89 -15.35 29.17
C LYS A 744 3.37 -15.16 29.50
N GLY A 745 4.17 -14.69 28.55
CA GLY A 745 5.54 -14.21 28.76
C GLY A 745 5.59 -12.69 28.72
N SER A 746 6.65 -12.09 28.16
CA SER A 746 6.80 -10.62 28.10
C SER A 746 6.71 -10.05 26.68
N VAL A 747 5.86 -9.03 26.51
CA VAL A 747 5.58 -8.37 25.23
C VAL A 747 5.72 -6.86 25.35
N TYR A 748 6.47 -6.26 24.44
CA TYR A 748 6.45 -4.81 24.19
C TYR A 748 5.83 -4.54 22.81
N MET A 749 4.86 -3.64 22.76
CA MET A 749 4.26 -3.15 21.52
C MET A 749 4.48 -1.64 21.37
N GLU A 750 4.98 -1.23 20.21
CA GLU A 750 5.23 0.17 19.87
C GLU A 750 4.43 0.54 18.62
N GLY A 751 3.49 1.48 18.78
CA GLY A 751 2.53 1.82 17.73
C GLY A 751 1.62 0.63 17.36
N GLY A 752 1.09 0.65 16.14
CA GLY A 752 0.22 -0.41 15.65
C GLY A 752 -1.14 -0.48 16.35
N LYS A 753 -1.79 -1.64 16.27
CA LYS A 753 -3.21 -1.79 16.62
C LYS A 753 -3.55 -3.18 17.17
N ILE A 754 -4.40 -3.23 18.18
CA ILE A 754 -5.08 -4.44 18.64
C ILE A 754 -6.58 -4.22 18.42
N SER A 755 -7.24 -5.11 17.68
CA SER A 755 -8.68 -5.03 17.44
C SER A 755 -9.38 -6.35 17.76
N GLY A 756 -10.44 -6.28 18.58
CA GLY A 756 -11.24 -7.45 18.93
C GLY A 756 -12.58 -7.11 19.60
N SER A 757 -13.37 -8.16 19.86
CA SER A 757 -14.72 -8.08 20.42
C SER A 757 -14.75 -8.26 21.94
N THR A 758 -14.21 -9.37 22.43
CA THR A 758 -14.31 -9.81 23.84
C THR A 758 -12.93 -10.18 24.32
N ASP A 759 -12.52 -9.59 25.44
CA ASP A 759 -11.20 -9.77 26.06
C ASP A 759 -10.03 -9.77 25.05
N PRO A 760 -9.94 -8.82 24.09
CA PRO A 760 -8.94 -8.90 23.02
C PRO A 760 -7.49 -8.93 23.51
N LEU A 761 -7.20 -8.33 24.66
CA LEU A 761 -5.88 -8.39 25.30
C LEU A 761 -6.01 -9.06 26.67
N TRP A 762 -5.41 -10.24 26.82
CA TRP A 762 -5.51 -10.98 28.08
C TRP A 762 -4.28 -11.83 28.38
N GLY A 763 -4.12 -12.26 29.64
CA GLY A 763 -3.14 -13.28 29.98
C GLY A 763 -2.54 -13.14 31.38
N THR A 764 -1.40 -13.81 31.59
CA THR A 764 -0.71 -13.97 32.88
C THR A 764 0.73 -13.47 32.86
N GLY A 765 1.17 -12.83 31.77
CA GLY A 765 2.53 -12.29 31.65
C GLY A 765 2.59 -10.78 31.82
N ALA A 766 3.63 -10.17 31.28
CA ALA A 766 3.89 -8.73 31.28
C ALA A 766 3.64 -8.12 29.90
N PHE A 767 2.89 -7.03 29.84
CA PHE A 767 2.62 -6.31 28.59
C PHE A 767 2.87 -4.82 28.76
N TYR A 768 3.60 -4.22 27.84
CA TYR A 768 3.75 -2.78 27.74
C TYR A 768 3.43 -2.36 26.31
N CYS A 769 2.58 -1.35 26.16
CA CYS A 769 2.25 -0.75 24.87
C CYS A 769 2.47 0.75 24.94
N ASP A 770 3.21 1.29 23.96
CA ASP A 770 3.43 2.72 23.77
C ASP A 770 2.86 3.16 22.42
N GLY A 771 1.96 4.14 22.41
CA GLY A 771 1.44 4.73 21.18
C GLY A 771 0.52 3.82 20.34
N CYS A 772 0.06 2.67 20.86
CA CYS A 772 -0.81 1.76 20.11
C CYS A 772 -2.29 2.18 20.11
N GLU A 773 -3.06 1.67 19.14
CA GLU A 773 -4.51 1.75 19.08
C GLU A 773 -5.18 0.47 19.63
N LEU A 774 -6.10 0.62 20.59
CA LEU A 774 -6.95 -0.45 21.13
C LEU A 774 -8.39 -0.24 20.61
N MET A 775 -8.76 -0.97 19.55
CA MET A 775 -10.04 -0.78 18.84
C MET A 775 -11.09 -1.82 19.21
N SER A 776 -12.18 -1.36 19.82
CA SER A 776 -13.33 -2.20 20.19
C SER A 776 -14.25 -2.48 19.00
N ARG A 777 -14.50 -3.76 18.70
CA ARG A 777 -15.37 -4.20 17.59
C ARG A 777 -16.81 -4.49 18.01
N THR A 778 -17.06 -4.69 19.31
CA THR A 778 -18.39 -4.98 19.85
C THR A 778 -18.63 -4.31 21.19
N SER A 779 -19.90 -4.02 21.47
CA SER A 779 -20.39 -3.57 22.78
C SER A 779 -20.55 -4.75 23.77
N GLY A 780 -20.57 -4.44 25.07
CA GLY A 780 -20.97 -5.33 26.16
C GLY A 780 -19.82 -6.04 26.89
N HIS A 781 -18.59 -5.92 26.38
CA HIS A 781 -17.43 -6.66 26.86
C HIS A 781 -16.32 -5.73 27.35
N ALA A 782 -15.34 -6.28 28.05
CA ALA A 782 -14.13 -5.54 28.41
C ALA A 782 -13.03 -5.75 27.35
N PHE A 783 -12.11 -4.79 27.27
CA PHE A 783 -10.98 -4.90 26.36
C PHE A 783 -9.81 -5.69 26.97
N VAL A 784 -9.49 -5.42 28.24
CA VAL A 784 -8.30 -5.97 28.90
C VAL A 784 -8.67 -6.96 30.01
N VAL A 785 -7.95 -8.07 30.10
CA VAL A 785 -8.02 -9.04 31.20
C VAL A 785 -6.61 -9.49 31.61
N ALA A 786 -5.98 -8.73 32.51
CA ALA A 786 -4.72 -9.12 33.13
C ALA A 786 -4.97 -10.03 34.34
N ARG A 787 -4.16 -11.09 34.48
CA ARG A 787 -4.23 -12.08 35.57
C ARG A 787 -2.87 -12.29 36.23
N SER A 788 -2.07 -11.24 36.28
CA SER A 788 -0.71 -11.26 36.82
C SER A 788 -0.35 -9.92 37.47
N THR A 789 0.52 -9.99 38.47
CA THR A 789 1.12 -8.82 39.13
C THR A 789 2.18 -8.14 38.28
N GLU A 790 2.73 -8.83 37.26
CA GLU A 790 3.63 -8.22 36.25
C GLU A 790 2.89 -7.13 35.47
N GLY A 791 1.62 -7.38 35.17
CA GLY A 791 0.66 -6.36 34.77
C GLY A 791 0.80 -5.84 33.33
N PHE A 792 -0.25 -5.15 32.90
CA PHE A 792 -0.36 -4.56 31.56
C PHE A 792 -0.37 -3.02 31.65
N ALA A 793 0.53 -2.37 30.92
CA ALA A 793 0.59 -0.92 30.80
C ALA A 793 0.26 -0.47 29.37
N MET A 794 -0.67 0.47 29.26
CA MET A 794 -1.03 1.18 28.04
C MET A 794 -0.61 2.64 28.24
N VAL A 795 0.38 3.09 27.48
CA VAL A 795 1.00 4.41 27.60
C VAL A 795 0.86 5.14 26.27
N ASN A 796 0.41 6.39 26.31
CA ASN A 796 0.19 7.22 25.10
C ASN A 796 -0.76 6.57 24.07
N CYS A 797 -1.63 5.66 24.50
CA CYS A 797 -2.45 4.86 23.60
C CYS A 797 -3.74 5.58 23.18
N LYS A 798 -4.28 5.14 22.05
CA LYS A 798 -5.63 5.50 21.60
C LYS A 798 -6.59 4.35 21.85
N VAL A 799 -7.64 4.55 22.63
CA VAL A 799 -8.71 3.58 22.86
C VAL A 799 -9.93 4.00 22.05
N SER A 800 -10.15 3.31 20.94
CA SER A 800 -11.14 3.67 19.92
C SER A 800 -12.19 2.58 19.73
N ARG A 801 -13.13 2.86 18.84
CA ARG A 801 -14.18 1.93 18.42
C ARG A 801 -14.22 1.82 16.91
N GLU A 802 -14.63 0.65 16.45
CA GLU A 802 -14.72 0.32 15.02
C GLU A 802 -15.86 1.07 14.32
N SER A 803 -16.94 1.34 15.03
CA SER A 803 -18.08 2.12 14.51
C SER A 803 -18.84 2.78 15.65
N SER A 804 -19.69 3.75 15.30
CA SER A 804 -20.61 4.41 16.24
C SER A 804 -21.62 3.45 16.89
N ALA A 805 -21.85 2.27 16.31
CA ALA A 805 -22.71 1.23 16.88
C ALA A 805 -22.10 0.60 18.15
N VAL A 806 -20.77 0.65 18.30
CA VAL A 806 -20.07 0.24 19.51
C VAL A 806 -20.16 1.36 20.54
N ASN A 807 -20.82 1.13 21.67
CA ASN A 807 -21.13 2.20 22.62
C ASN A 807 -21.16 1.80 24.10
N LYS A 808 -20.81 0.55 24.44
CA LYS A 808 -20.88 0.03 25.82
C LYS A 808 -19.76 -0.96 26.13
N THR A 809 -18.51 -0.51 26.11
CA THR A 809 -17.33 -1.36 26.37
C THR A 809 -16.66 -0.93 27.67
N SER A 810 -16.02 -1.85 28.38
CA SER A 810 -15.22 -1.53 29.59
C SER A 810 -13.72 -1.59 29.30
N LEU A 811 -12.91 -0.79 29.99
CA LEU A 811 -11.46 -0.83 29.85
C LEU A 811 -10.90 -2.21 30.19
N ALA A 812 -11.25 -2.70 31.38
CA ALA A 812 -10.86 -4.03 31.83
C ALA A 812 -11.95 -4.70 32.67
N GLN A 813 -11.80 -6.01 32.83
CA GLN A 813 -12.54 -6.83 33.77
C GLN A 813 -11.64 -7.91 34.38
N TYR A 814 -12.07 -8.51 35.49
CA TYR A 814 -11.54 -9.76 35.98
C TYR A 814 -12.62 -10.85 35.90
N HIS A 815 -12.19 -12.11 35.79
CA HIS A 815 -13.10 -13.26 35.80
C HIS A 815 -13.11 -13.91 37.19
N SER A 816 -14.30 -14.31 37.66
CA SER A 816 -14.47 -14.99 38.94
C SER A 816 -13.56 -16.23 39.03
N GLY A 817 -12.71 -16.29 40.05
CA GLY A 817 -11.77 -17.39 40.28
C GLY A 817 -10.36 -17.19 39.68
N ALA A 818 -10.10 -16.04 39.04
CA ALA A 818 -8.75 -15.60 38.69
C ALA A 818 -8.30 -14.45 39.62
N GLU A 819 -7.00 -14.44 39.96
CA GLU A 819 -6.40 -13.29 40.67
C GLU A 819 -6.43 -12.06 39.77
N PRO A 820 -6.91 -10.90 40.26
CA PRO A 820 -6.94 -9.67 39.47
C PRO A 820 -5.51 -9.18 39.20
N GLY A 821 -5.18 -8.97 37.93
CA GLY A 821 -3.87 -8.45 37.53
C GLY A 821 -3.78 -6.92 37.63
N LYS A 822 -2.53 -6.43 37.64
CA LYS A 822 -2.18 -5.01 37.60
C LYS A 822 -2.43 -4.44 36.20
N ILE A 823 -3.11 -3.29 36.09
CA ILE A 823 -3.41 -2.63 34.81
C ILE A 823 -3.21 -1.12 34.94
N ALA A 824 -2.57 -0.48 33.96
CA ALA A 824 -2.40 0.98 33.95
C ALA A 824 -2.74 1.59 32.58
N PHE A 825 -3.61 2.60 32.55
CA PHE A 825 -3.81 3.48 31.39
C PHE A 825 -3.24 4.86 31.71
N ILE A 826 -2.22 5.26 30.95
CA ILE A 826 -1.42 6.45 31.21
C ILE A 826 -1.33 7.30 29.96
N ASN A 827 -1.77 8.55 30.06
CA ASN A 827 -1.78 9.52 28.96
C ASN A 827 -2.52 9.01 27.71
N CYS A 828 -3.60 8.23 27.92
CA CYS A 828 -4.35 7.65 26.82
C CYS A 828 -5.47 8.57 26.34
N GLN A 829 -5.71 8.58 25.04
CA GLN A 829 -6.88 9.19 24.40
C GLN A 829 -7.99 8.14 24.30
N ILE A 830 -9.14 8.36 24.93
CA ILE A 830 -10.21 7.36 25.04
C ILE A 830 -11.52 7.93 24.52
N ASP A 831 -12.24 7.12 23.74
CA ASP A 831 -13.52 7.48 23.13
C ASP A 831 -14.73 7.14 24.04
N ASP A 832 -15.89 7.75 23.77
CA ASP A 832 -17.10 7.70 24.59
C ASP A 832 -17.79 6.32 24.65
N HIS A 833 -17.33 5.30 23.91
CA HIS A 833 -17.88 3.93 24.06
C HIS A 833 -17.43 3.28 25.36
N ILE A 834 -16.37 3.81 25.99
CA ILE A 834 -15.84 3.28 27.24
C ILE A 834 -16.68 3.77 28.41
N THR A 835 -17.27 2.82 29.15
CA THR A 835 -18.10 3.09 30.33
C THR A 835 -17.33 3.01 31.65
N GLY A 836 -16.00 2.90 31.59
CA GLY A 836 -15.11 2.70 32.73
C GLY A 836 -14.68 1.25 32.94
N TRP A 837 -14.34 0.91 34.19
CA TRP A 837 -13.85 -0.39 34.60
C TRP A 837 -14.98 -1.27 35.13
N ARG A 838 -14.94 -2.56 34.83
CA ARG A 838 -15.91 -3.53 35.38
C ARG A 838 -15.37 -4.08 36.71
N SER A 839 -15.97 -3.64 37.82
CA SER A 839 -15.63 -4.05 39.20
C SER A 839 -14.16 -3.81 39.60
N PRO A 840 -13.67 -2.55 39.55
CA PRO A 840 -12.27 -2.22 39.88
C PRO A 840 -11.94 -2.25 41.38
N GLU A 841 -12.92 -2.34 42.26
CA GLU A 841 -12.73 -2.13 43.69
C GLU A 841 -11.75 -3.15 44.29
N GLY A 842 -10.66 -2.66 44.88
CA GLY A 842 -9.62 -3.50 45.49
C GLY A 842 -8.56 -4.04 44.53
N ASN A 843 -8.64 -3.68 43.24
CA ASN A 843 -7.68 -4.11 42.22
C ASN A 843 -6.65 -2.99 41.91
N ASP A 844 -5.45 -3.41 41.50
CA ASP A 844 -4.35 -2.54 41.07
C ASP A 844 -4.57 -1.96 39.66
N TRP A 845 -5.68 -1.22 39.48
CA TRP A 845 -6.11 -0.67 38.20
C TRP A 845 -6.02 0.85 38.20
N TYR A 846 -5.10 1.37 37.38
CA TYR A 846 -4.59 2.72 37.49
C TYR A 846 -4.93 3.59 36.28
N GLU A 847 -5.19 4.87 36.55
CA GLU A 847 -5.44 5.90 35.55
C GLU A 847 -4.55 7.12 35.81
N TYR A 848 -3.93 7.65 34.76
CA TYR A 848 -3.17 8.90 34.85
C TYR A 848 -3.29 9.73 33.57
N GLN A 849 -3.76 10.97 33.69
CA GLN A 849 -3.79 11.95 32.59
C GLN A 849 -4.48 11.48 31.29
N ASN A 850 -5.51 10.64 31.40
CA ASN A 850 -6.29 10.23 30.25
C ASN A 850 -7.15 11.41 29.74
N THR A 851 -7.33 11.48 28.41
CA THR A 851 -8.13 12.53 27.76
C THR A 851 -9.16 11.92 26.81
N HIS A 852 -10.24 12.66 26.54
CA HIS A 852 -11.22 12.27 25.55
C HIS A 852 -10.67 12.49 24.15
N ILE A 853 -10.76 11.48 23.29
CA ILE A 853 -10.08 11.46 21.99
C ILE A 853 -10.38 12.66 21.08
N ASN A 854 -11.64 13.12 21.01
CA ASN A 854 -12.02 14.21 20.11
C ASN A 854 -11.94 15.60 20.75
N THR A 855 -11.96 15.69 22.08
CA THR A 855 -12.10 16.99 22.77
C THR A 855 -10.84 17.38 23.53
N GLY A 856 -9.91 16.44 23.76
CA GLY A 856 -8.73 16.64 24.59
C GLY A 856 -9.03 16.86 26.08
N ASN A 857 -10.31 16.85 26.48
CA ASN A 857 -10.71 17.08 27.86
C ASN A 857 -10.27 15.91 28.74
N ALA A 858 -9.81 16.22 29.95
CA ALA A 858 -9.46 15.19 30.92
C ALA A 858 -10.66 14.28 31.21
N ILE A 859 -10.42 12.96 31.20
CA ILE A 859 -11.40 11.94 31.55
C ILE A 859 -10.90 11.10 32.72
N LYS A 860 -11.86 10.62 33.51
CA LYS A 860 -11.59 9.78 34.67
C LYS A 860 -12.71 8.76 34.79
N PHE A 861 -12.35 7.53 35.07
CA PHE A 861 -13.29 6.47 35.37
C PHE A 861 -13.19 6.07 36.85
N ASN A 862 -13.72 4.90 37.18
CA ASN A 862 -13.81 4.33 38.52
C ASN A 862 -12.53 3.58 38.96
N GLY A 863 -11.39 3.77 38.29
CA GLY A 863 -10.09 3.21 38.69
C GLY A 863 -9.31 4.11 39.67
N ILE A 864 -8.14 3.65 40.10
CA ILE A 864 -7.24 4.37 40.99
C ILE A 864 -6.58 5.53 40.23
N GLN A 865 -6.94 6.75 40.59
CA GLN A 865 -6.39 7.97 40.00
C GLN A 865 -4.99 8.26 40.57
N LEU A 866 -3.99 8.27 39.70
CA LEU A 866 -2.60 8.52 40.10
C LEU A 866 -2.24 10.01 40.15
N SER A 867 -1.19 10.32 40.91
CA SER A 867 -0.50 11.61 40.89
C SER A 867 0.84 11.48 40.17
N SER A 868 1.42 12.61 39.74
CA SER A 868 2.69 12.64 39.00
C SER A 868 3.87 11.99 39.75
N GLY A 869 3.83 11.97 41.08
CA GLY A 869 4.85 11.35 41.93
C GLY A 869 4.61 9.87 42.26
N SER A 870 3.55 9.26 41.72
CA SER A 870 3.26 7.85 41.98
C SER A 870 4.36 6.94 41.43
N SER A 871 4.75 5.93 42.20
CA SER A 871 5.71 4.91 41.76
C SER A 871 5.23 4.18 40.50
N VAL A 872 3.91 4.01 40.32
CA VAL A 872 3.34 3.36 39.13
C VAL A 872 3.55 4.22 37.88
N VAL A 873 3.44 5.55 37.99
CA VAL A 873 3.74 6.46 36.86
C VAL A 873 5.22 6.40 36.51
N GLN A 874 6.10 6.35 37.51
CA GLN A 874 7.55 6.22 37.30
C GLN A 874 7.93 4.88 36.67
N GLU A 875 7.29 3.79 37.11
CA GLU A 875 7.49 2.46 36.56
C GLU A 875 7.01 2.38 35.10
N ALA A 876 5.85 2.94 34.79
CA ALA A 876 5.32 2.94 33.43
C ALA A 876 5.94 4.01 32.51
N SER A 877 6.82 4.89 33.03
CA SER A 877 7.48 5.92 32.22
C SER A 877 8.55 5.38 31.26
N SER A 878 8.90 4.10 31.37
CA SER A 878 9.84 3.43 30.48
C SER A 878 9.50 1.95 30.36
N VAL A 879 9.60 1.43 29.14
CA VAL A 879 9.47 -0.01 28.85
C VAL A 879 10.42 -0.85 29.73
N PHE A 880 11.65 -0.37 29.95
CA PHE A 880 12.64 -1.09 30.75
C PHE A 880 12.23 -1.20 32.22
N ASN A 881 11.63 -0.15 32.77
CA ASN A 881 11.18 -0.16 34.17
C ASN A 881 10.01 -1.11 34.39
N TRP A 882 9.11 -1.22 33.40
CA TRP A 882 7.94 -2.09 33.49
C TRP A 882 8.25 -3.55 33.17
N LEU A 883 8.95 -3.82 32.07
CA LEU A 883 9.22 -5.19 31.58
C LEU A 883 10.57 -5.76 32.05
N GLY A 884 11.49 -4.93 32.54
CA GLY A 884 12.86 -5.33 32.85
C GLY A 884 13.77 -5.49 31.62
N TRP A 885 13.27 -5.15 30.43
CA TRP A 885 14.01 -5.18 29.16
C TRP A 885 13.48 -4.13 28.19
N ALA A 886 14.25 -3.81 27.16
CA ALA A 886 13.88 -2.97 26.02
C ALA A 886 14.44 -3.61 24.73
N PRO A 887 13.82 -3.38 23.55
CA PRO A 887 14.26 -3.94 22.26
C PRO A 887 15.70 -3.64 21.84
#